data_AF-A0A0X7A7N0-F1
#
_entry.id   AF-A0A0X7A7N0-F1
#
_cell.length_a   1.000
_cell.length_b   1.000
_cell.length_c   1.000
_cell.angle_alpha   90.00
_cell.angle_beta   90.00
_cell.angle_gamma   90.00
#
_symmetry.space_group_name_H-M   'P 1'
#
loop_
_entity.id
_entity.type
_entity.pdbx_description
1 polymer ?
#
loop_
_entity_poly.entity_id
_entity_poly.type
_entity_poly.pdbx_seq_one_letter_code
_entity_poly.pdbx_strand_id
1 'polypeptide(L)'
;MAEDQASGPLSRERNESIFRNDILPDYLPTTMTPAERPRLIVLGGQPGAGKTGVLIASHAELEQSGSAIRIVGDDLRSYHPQFLRFQRQDPETASQFTQVDAGRWTEKLLAAAAERKVNIVFETTMRTPENVARVIGMAREAGYDVEVRAVAVNPRLSWQGNHYRFEEMLRLGDAARIPPQHIHDAAVDGLRMSLEKIESEHMADRVQLRTRGGAILYDNERRQGEWLHRPGARQALEAEQARPMGRSELQRFADDWSYVLSRMEERRAPADLIAEVSMRAADDVNYLLTQRREADGEDARRARTIFQRQADALGLFVELYDNALRDHERRPIGNVEAHAVGRLSQSYMALRLIEAARDLGLLPENGRIVATRAIVQDKQASSEFPAAHRLPADLAVETSEGIRKRLTDYFGVALDRAAIDRDVFSPTDRMSRLTNVADAWLESAGMRKTLARAANKVAAGPMSADAAMTQIVEPGYAAAIDEARRKVGRNMALAERKAIVSAVVDETGTPLRAMRDDLRLRTKDIANRTRAQAMMGAVFGETARHDRLGQQQRRAADAFVEGIAANERTLGLGRDGAPVRSTPLVPARHLPDLSAGEIDARLQNSVRLADKRAEIDNLSRLVFGNSQAVSFSVLNIRDAGSGAAAGDDVREGRLGEMVGEGRTWLKRPSPARQSAQAHAPRLAAALVDYGVAVDFERHQINLHHREEQARHRVEVPRPSKELSALMSGTDQEEVRRLDADPALRRELEKITLAMTKRLSSADRADLKGGNVTRLASSLGITPEQAASLKLVQDRAGALQDRSLRQTRHVTSTPQLGMRR
;
A
#
# COMPACT_ATOMS: atom_id res chain seq x y z
N MET A 1 -35.83 -33.39 4.92
CA MET A 1 -34.98 -32.18 4.98
C MET A 1 -33.55 -32.65 5.07
N ALA A 2 -32.94 -32.91 3.92
CA ALA A 2 -31.65 -33.60 3.85
C ALA A 2 -30.49 -32.60 3.80
N GLU A 3 -29.55 -32.82 4.71
CA GLU A 3 -28.12 -32.54 4.71
C GLU A 3 -27.53 -31.75 3.52
N ASP A 4 -27.27 -30.45 3.72
CA ASP A 4 -26.19 -29.74 3.01
C ASP A 4 -24.98 -29.65 3.96
N GLN A 5 -24.18 -30.72 3.98
CA GLN A 5 -22.88 -30.72 4.64
C GLN A 5 -21.85 -29.94 3.81
N ALA A 6 -21.10 -29.07 4.50
CA ALA A 6 -19.71 -28.66 4.24
C ALA A 6 -19.30 -28.12 2.84
N SER A 7 -18.92 -26.83 2.79
CA SER A 7 -17.94 -26.27 1.84
C SER A 7 -18.24 -26.53 0.34
N GLY A 8 -19.22 -25.84 -0.25
CA GLY A 8 -19.48 -25.86 -1.69
C GLY A 8 -20.55 -24.86 -2.16
N PRO A 9 -20.75 -24.68 -3.49
CA PRO A 9 -21.81 -23.85 -4.05
C PRO A 9 -23.19 -24.37 -3.67
N LEU A 10 -24.19 -23.49 -3.57
CA LEU A 10 -25.56 -23.90 -3.28
C LEU A 10 -26.12 -24.85 -4.35
N SER A 11 -27.04 -25.73 -3.94
CA SER A 11 -27.87 -26.48 -4.87
C SER A 11 -28.62 -25.54 -5.81
N ARG A 12 -28.93 -26.00 -7.02
CA ARG A 12 -29.56 -25.15 -8.06
C ARG A 12 -30.92 -24.65 -7.59
N GLU A 13 -31.67 -25.50 -6.89
CA GLU A 13 -32.98 -25.21 -6.34
C GLU A 13 -32.89 -24.14 -5.23
N ARG A 14 -31.89 -24.24 -4.35
CA ARG A 14 -31.70 -23.24 -3.29
C ARG A 14 -31.22 -21.90 -3.84
N ASN A 15 -30.27 -21.91 -4.78
CA ASN A 15 -29.82 -20.72 -5.48
C ASN A 15 -31.00 -20.02 -6.19
N GLU A 16 -31.86 -20.78 -6.87
CA GLU A 16 -33.05 -20.25 -7.55
C GLU A 16 -34.08 -19.70 -6.56
N SER A 17 -34.31 -20.39 -5.44
CA SER A 17 -35.24 -19.94 -4.41
C SER A 17 -34.82 -18.60 -3.81
N ILE A 18 -33.54 -18.43 -3.47
CA ILE A 18 -33.02 -17.16 -2.94
C ILE A 18 -33.13 -16.05 -3.99
N PHE A 19 -32.84 -16.37 -5.26
CA PHE A 19 -32.97 -15.41 -6.34
C PHE A 19 -34.41 -14.87 -6.45
N ARG A 20 -35.41 -15.77 -6.51
CA ARG A 20 -36.81 -15.37 -6.72
C ARG A 20 -37.45 -14.70 -5.50
N ASN A 21 -37.11 -15.16 -4.30
CA ASN A 21 -37.80 -14.76 -3.08
C ASN A 21 -37.13 -13.57 -2.38
N ASP A 22 -35.81 -13.39 -2.54
CA ASP A 22 -35.05 -12.39 -1.80
C ASP A 22 -34.43 -11.35 -2.75
N ILE A 23 -33.58 -11.77 -3.69
CA ILE A 23 -32.80 -10.84 -4.54
C ILE A 23 -33.69 -10.09 -5.54
N LEU A 24 -34.57 -10.80 -6.23
CA LEU A 24 -35.41 -10.20 -7.28
C LEU A 24 -36.37 -9.14 -6.71
N PRO A 25 -37.08 -9.36 -5.59
CA PRO A 25 -37.90 -8.32 -4.96
C PRO A 25 -37.11 -7.11 -4.45
N ASP A 26 -35.91 -7.32 -3.89
CA ASP A 26 -35.08 -6.24 -3.33
C ASP A 26 -34.53 -5.30 -4.41
N TYR A 27 -34.10 -5.86 -5.55
CA TYR A 27 -33.44 -5.11 -6.61
C TYR A 27 -34.38 -4.70 -7.76
N LEU A 28 -35.41 -5.49 -8.04
CA LEU A 28 -36.42 -5.25 -9.07
C LEU A 28 -37.83 -5.34 -8.45
N PRO A 29 -38.22 -4.40 -7.59
CA PRO A 29 -39.58 -4.36 -7.06
C PRO A 29 -40.60 -4.16 -8.20
N THR A 30 -41.83 -4.64 -8.01
CA THR A 30 -42.91 -4.54 -9.01
C THR A 30 -43.33 -3.10 -9.32
N THR A 31 -42.90 -2.13 -8.50
CA THR A 31 -43.13 -0.70 -8.70
C THR A 31 -42.24 -0.09 -9.80
N MET A 32 -41.16 -0.76 -10.20
CA MET A 32 -40.32 -0.29 -11.30
C MET A 32 -41.02 -0.43 -12.64
N THR A 33 -41.15 0.69 -13.34
CA THR A 33 -41.76 0.78 -14.66
C THR A 33 -40.73 0.64 -15.80
N PRO A 34 -41.10 0.00 -16.92
CA PRO A 34 -40.29 -0.02 -18.13
C PRO A 34 -39.91 1.39 -18.61
N ALA A 35 -38.66 1.57 -19.04
CA ALA A 35 -38.21 2.77 -19.75
C ALA A 35 -38.53 2.64 -21.25
N GLU A 36 -38.97 3.74 -21.88
CA GLU A 36 -39.28 3.76 -23.33
C GLU A 36 -38.04 3.50 -24.20
N ARG A 37 -36.88 4.00 -23.76
CA ARG A 37 -35.56 3.75 -24.36
C ARG A 37 -34.61 3.27 -23.27
N PRO A 38 -34.54 1.95 -23.02
CA PRO A 38 -33.78 1.44 -21.91
C PRO A 38 -32.28 1.60 -22.17
N ARG A 39 -31.55 2.10 -21.16
CA ARG A 39 -30.10 2.34 -21.22
C ARG A 39 -29.35 1.39 -20.31
N LEU A 40 -28.24 0.83 -20.79
CA LEU A 40 -27.28 0.07 -20.00
C LEU A 40 -25.98 0.85 -19.89
N ILE A 41 -25.60 1.23 -18.67
CA ILE A 41 -24.26 1.73 -18.37
C ILE A 41 -23.43 0.59 -17.77
N VAL A 42 -22.41 0.11 -18.50
CA VAL A 42 -21.42 -0.84 -17.99
C VAL A 42 -20.25 -0.06 -17.40
N LEU A 43 -20.05 -0.18 -16.08
CA LEU A 43 -18.99 0.49 -15.34
C LEU A 43 -17.79 -0.44 -15.13
N GLY A 44 -16.64 -0.10 -15.70
CA GLY A 44 -15.37 -0.82 -15.61
C GLY A 44 -14.33 -0.14 -14.72
N GLY A 45 -13.37 -0.92 -14.22
CA GLY A 45 -12.28 -0.44 -13.37
C GLY A 45 -11.73 -1.53 -12.48
N GLN A 46 -10.41 -1.56 -12.28
CA GLN A 46 -9.77 -2.53 -11.40
C GLN A 46 -10.27 -2.39 -9.94
N PRO A 47 -10.16 -3.44 -9.10
CA PRO A 47 -10.45 -3.34 -7.67
C PRO A 47 -9.70 -2.17 -7.02
N GLY A 48 -10.38 -1.37 -6.21
CA GLY A 48 -9.78 -0.21 -5.53
C GLY A 48 -9.69 1.07 -6.39
N ALA A 49 -10.08 1.05 -7.67
CA ALA A 49 -10.12 2.25 -8.52
C ALA A 49 -11.13 3.34 -8.06
N GLY A 50 -12.03 3.02 -7.13
CA GLY A 50 -13.03 3.97 -6.62
C GLY A 50 -14.26 4.13 -7.52
N LYS A 51 -14.74 3.04 -8.11
CA LYS A 51 -15.92 2.98 -8.98
C LYS A 51 -17.21 3.51 -8.35
N THR A 52 -17.37 3.40 -7.03
CA THR A 52 -18.60 3.74 -6.29
C THR A 52 -19.14 5.14 -6.60
N GLY A 53 -18.28 6.16 -6.69
CA GLY A 53 -18.73 7.52 -6.99
C GLY A 53 -19.33 7.65 -8.39
N VAL A 54 -18.68 7.04 -9.39
CA VAL A 54 -19.18 7.00 -10.76
C VAL A 54 -20.43 6.14 -10.88
N LEU A 55 -20.50 5.04 -10.10
CA LEU A 55 -21.67 4.18 -10.04
C LEU A 55 -22.92 4.94 -9.55
N ILE A 56 -22.81 5.64 -8.42
CA ILE A 56 -23.90 6.43 -7.84
C ILE A 56 -24.33 7.55 -8.79
N ALA A 57 -23.37 8.28 -9.36
CA ALA A 57 -23.66 9.36 -10.32
C ALA A 57 -24.35 8.84 -11.59
N SER A 58 -23.93 7.67 -12.09
CA SER A 58 -24.53 7.05 -13.28
C SER A 58 -25.94 6.54 -13.01
N HIS A 59 -26.19 6.02 -11.80
CA HIS A 59 -27.51 5.57 -11.40
C HIS A 59 -28.48 6.76 -11.30
N ALA A 60 -28.09 7.82 -10.59
CA ALA A 60 -28.88 9.05 -10.47
C ALA A 60 -29.13 9.74 -11.82
N GLU A 61 -28.22 9.60 -12.79
CA GLU A 61 -28.45 10.05 -14.16
C GLU A 61 -29.55 9.24 -14.85
N LEU A 62 -29.51 7.92 -14.77
CA LEU A 62 -30.50 7.07 -15.43
C LEU A 62 -31.90 7.19 -14.80
N GLU A 63 -31.98 7.39 -13.48
CA GLU A 63 -33.25 7.62 -12.77
C GLU A 63 -34.02 8.84 -13.29
N GLN A 64 -33.34 9.84 -13.85
CA GLN A 64 -33.99 11.01 -14.46
C GLN A 64 -34.77 10.66 -15.73
N SER A 65 -34.45 9.53 -16.35
CA SER A 65 -35.04 9.07 -17.63
C SER A 65 -35.97 7.86 -17.48
N GLY A 66 -36.13 7.32 -16.27
CA GLY A 66 -36.96 6.15 -15.99
C GLY A 66 -36.39 5.29 -14.86
N SER A 67 -37.14 4.29 -14.43
CA SER A 67 -36.72 3.38 -13.36
C SER A 67 -35.35 2.79 -13.66
N ALA A 68 -34.42 2.88 -12.72
CA ALA A 68 -33.07 2.36 -12.88
C ALA A 68 -32.73 1.34 -11.78
N ILE A 69 -31.91 0.36 -12.12
CA ILE A 69 -31.33 -0.61 -11.18
C ILE A 69 -29.80 -0.49 -11.19
N ARG A 70 -29.20 -0.60 -10.00
CA ARG A 70 -27.76 -0.74 -9.81
C ARG A 70 -27.43 -2.20 -9.51
N ILE A 71 -26.60 -2.83 -10.34
CA ILE A 71 -26.19 -4.23 -10.17
C ILE A 71 -24.69 -4.26 -9.85
N VAL A 72 -24.35 -4.71 -8.63
CA VAL A 72 -22.97 -4.96 -8.18
C VAL A 72 -22.88 -6.40 -7.72
N GLY A 73 -22.14 -7.23 -8.45
CA GLY A 73 -22.11 -8.68 -8.16
C GLY A 73 -21.57 -9.04 -6.77
N ASP A 74 -20.69 -8.21 -6.21
CA ASP A 74 -20.18 -8.42 -4.85
C ASP A 74 -21.23 -8.17 -3.75
N ASP A 75 -22.18 -7.26 -3.98
CA ASP A 75 -23.27 -6.97 -3.03
C ASP A 75 -24.19 -8.19 -2.86
N LEU A 76 -24.33 -9.02 -3.90
CA LEU A 76 -25.18 -10.22 -3.89
C LEU A 76 -24.65 -11.37 -3.03
N ARG A 77 -23.38 -11.31 -2.59
CA ARG A 77 -22.77 -12.37 -1.78
C ARG A 77 -23.40 -12.47 -0.39
N SER A 78 -23.92 -11.36 0.13
CA SER A 78 -24.56 -11.29 1.45
C SER A 78 -25.83 -12.15 1.56
N TYR A 79 -26.48 -12.44 0.43
CA TYR A 79 -27.64 -13.34 0.34
C TYR A 79 -27.26 -14.82 0.50
N HIS A 80 -25.97 -15.17 0.42
CA HIS A 80 -25.55 -16.53 0.67
C HIS A 80 -25.77 -16.89 2.16
N PRO A 81 -26.52 -17.96 2.51
CA PRO A 81 -26.90 -18.25 3.90
C PRO A 81 -25.70 -18.44 4.85
N GLN A 82 -24.56 -18.87 4.30
CA GLN A 82 -23.31 -19.08 5.03
C GLN A 82 -22.30 -17.92 4.89
N PHE A 83 -22.66 -16.79 4.25
CA PHE A 83 -21.76 -15.66 3.99
C PHE A 83 -21.02 -15.19 5.25
N LEU A 84 -21.76 -14.88 6.32
CA LEU A 84 -21.19 -14.43 7.59
C LEU A 84 -20.31 -15.50 8.24
N ARG A 85 -20.64 -16.79 8.05
CA ARG A 85 -19.83 -17.90 8.58
C ARG A 85 -18.48 -17.98 7.87
N PHE A 86 -18.47 -17.92 6.54
CA PHE A 86 -17.23 -17.94 5.76
C PHE A 86 -16.35 -16.73 6.09
N GLN A 87 -16.96 -15.54 6.19
CA GLN A 87 -16.26 -14.32 6.60
C GLN A 87 -15.62 -14.43 7.98
N ARG A 88 -16.31 -15.03 8.97
CA ARG A 88 -15.75 -15.23 10.32
C ARG A 88 -14.65 -16.29 10.38
N GLN A 89 -14.68 -17.28 9.50
CA GLN A 89 -13.67 -18.34 9.46
C GLN A 89 -12.37 -17.85 8.84
N ASP A 90 -12.45 -17.24 7.67
CA ASP A 90 -11.31 -16.66 6.96
C ASP A 90 -11.80 -15.62 5.93
N PRO A 91 -11.70 -14.32 6.24
CA PRO A 91 -12.11 -13.25 5.33
C PRO A 91 -11.38 -13.26 3.98
N GLU A 92 -10.13 -13.77 3.93
CA GLU A 92 -9.30 -13.76 2.72
C GLU A 92 -9.79 -14.81 1.72
N THR A 93 -10.16 -15.99 2.20
CA THR A 93 -10.61 -17.09 1.33
C THR A 93 -12.13 -17.17 1.18
N ALA A 94 -12.92 -16.48 2.02
CA ALA A 94 -14.39 -16.52 2.01
C ALA A 94 -15.03 -16.30 0.63
N SER A 95 -14.39 -15.51 -0.24
CA SER A 95 -14.88 -15.25 -1.58
C SER A 95 -15.00 -16.50 -2.46
N GLN A 96 -14.14 -17.49 -2.27
CA GLN A 96 -14.11 -18.69 -3.11
C GLN A 96 -15.38 -19.55 -2.96
N PHE A 97 -16.02 -19.47 -1.78
CA PHE A 97 -17.23 -20.23 -1.47
C PHE A 97 -18.51 -19.53 -1.95
N THR A 98 -18.45 -18.23 -2.26
CA THR A 98 -19.64 -17.41 -2.59
C THR A 98 -19.65 -16.88 -4.01
N GLN A 99 -18.50 -16.87 -4.69
CA GLN A 99 -18.34 -16.28 -6.02
C GLN A 99 -19.22 -16.94 -7.09
N VAL A 100 -19.37 -18.28 -7.04
CA VAL A 100 -20.16 -19.01 -8.04
C VAL A 100 -21.65 -18.64 -7.95
N ASP A 101 -22.21 -18.62 -6.73
CA ASP A 101 -23.62 -18.29 -6.52
C ASP A 101 -23.92 -16.82 -6.79
N ALA A 102 -23.06 -15.91 -6.33
CA ALA A 102 -23.19 -14.48 -6.63
C ALA A 102 -23.08 -14.19 -8.13
N GLY A 103 -22.21 -14.90 -8.86
CA GLY A 103 -22.12 -14.83 -10.32
C GLY A 103 -23.43 -15.24 -10.99
N ARG A 104 -24.02 -16.38 -10.60
CA ARG A 104 -25.31 -16.85 -11.11
C ARG A 104 -26.43 -15.85 -10.84
N TRP A 105 -26.50 -15.29 -9.63
CA TRP A 105 -27.50 -14.27 -9.29
C TRP A 105 -27.31 -12.98 -10.09
N THR A 106 -26.06 -12.57 -10.32
CA THR A 106 -25.75 -11.39 -11.15
C THR A 106 -26.28 -11.57 -12.57
N GLU A 107 -26.02 -12.73 -13.18
CA GLU A 107 -26.50 -13.03 -14.54
C GLU A 107 -28.03 -13.08 -14.62
N LYS A 108 -28.68 -13.73 -13.66
CA LYS A 108 -30.15 -13.79 -13.58
C LYS A 108 -30.77 -12.42 -13.36
N LEU A 109 -30.18 -11.59 -12.48
CA LEU A 109 -30.68 -10.25 -12.18
C LEU A 109 -30.55 -9.34 -13.40
N LEU A 110 -29.43 -9.44 -14.12
CA LEU A 110 -29.20 -8.70 -15.35
C LEU A 110 -30.21 -9.11 -16.44
N ALA A 111 -30.48 -10.40 -16.61
CA ALA A 111 -31.49 -10.90 -17.55
C ALA A 111 -32.91 -10.42 -17.15
N ALA A 112 -33.29 -10.52 -15.87
CA ALA A 112 -34.59 -10.07 -15.40
C ALA A 112 -34.79 -8.55 -15.55
N ALA A 113 -33.74 -7.75 -15.33
CA ALA A 113 -33.77 -6.31 -15.58
C ALA A 113 -33.92 -6.01 -17.08
N ALA A 114 -33.17 -6.72 -17.92
CA ALA A 114 -33.25 -6.62 -19.37
C ALA A 114 -34.66 -6.93 -19.90
N GLU A 115 -35.28 -8.00 -19.40
CA GLU A 115 -36.65 -8.39 -19.72
C GLU A 115 -37.68 -7.33 -19.31
N ARG A 116 -37.52 -6.72 -18.12
CA ARG A 116 -38.40 -5.64 -17.62
C ARG A 116 -38.14 -4.26 -18.23
N LYS A 117 -37.14 -4.14 -19.12
CA LYS A 117 -36.78 -2.88 -19.81
C LYS A 117 -36.52 -1.71 -18.85
N VAL A 118 -35.97 -1.96 -17.66
CA VAL A 118 -35.56 -0.87 -16.76
C VAL A 118 -34.16 -0.38 -17.14
N ASN A 119 -33.79 0.85 -16.80
CA ASN A 119 -32.43 1.32 -16.98
C ASN A 119 -31.47 0.53 -16.08
N ILE A 120 -30.27 0.19 -16.55
CA ILE A 120 -29.33 -0.65 -15.81
C ILE A 120 -27.98 0.07 -15.67
N VAL A 121 -27.45 0.13 -14.45
CA VAL A 121 -26.04 0.44 -14.20
C VAL A 121 -25.37 -0.82 -13.65
N PHE A 122 -24.48 -1.41 -14.43
CA PHE A 122 -23.83 -2.67 -14.12
C PHE A 122 -22.35 -2.47 -13.79
N GLU A 123 -21.96 -2.72 -12.55
CA GLU A 123 -20.55 -2.67 -12.13
C GLU A 123 -19.83 -3.97 -12.46
N THR A 124 -18.68 -3.86 -13.12
CA THR A 124 -17.75 -4.96 -13.37
C THR A 124 -16.31 -4.48 -13.28
N THR A 125 -15.36 -5.41 -13.31
CA THR A 125 -13.93 -5.09 -13.46
C THR A 125 -13.53 -4.90 -14.91
N MET A 126 -14.34 -5.38 -15.87
CA MET A 126 -13.98 -5.52 -17.29
C MET A 126 -12.66 -6.27 -17.49
N ARG A 127 -12.36 -7.25 -16.63
CA ARG A 127 -11.12 -8.04 -16.71
C ARG A 127 -11.05 -8.92 -17.97
N THR A 128 -12.18 -9.35 -18.50
CA THR A 128 -12.24 -10.31 -19.62
C THR A 128 -13.09 -9.69 -20.75
N PRO A 129 -12.50 -9.32 -21.89
CA PRO A 129 -13.20 -8.68 -23.00
C PRO A 129 -14.42 -9.48 -23.48
N GLU A 130 -14.33 -10.81 -23.49
CA GLU A 130 -15.40 -11.71 -23.96
C GLU A 130 -16.62 -11.68 -23.03
N ASN A 131 -16.40 -11.60 -21.71
CA ASN A 131 -17.49 -11.46 -20.75
C ASN A 131 -18.19 -10.11 -20.88
N VAL A 132 -17.43 -9.04 -21.15
CA VAL A 132 -17.98 -7.71 -21.40
C VAL A 132 -18.80 -7.71 -22.69
N ALA A 133 -18.24 -8.27 -23.77
CA ALA A 133 -18.92 -8.41 -25.06
C ALA A 133 -20.23 -9.20 -24.94
N ARG A 134 -20.25 -10.29 -24.16
CA ARG A 134 -21.47 -11.07 -23.90
C ARG A 134 -22.56 -10.24 -23.21
N VAL A 135 -22.19 -9.46 -22.20
CA VAL A 135 -23.15 -8.59 -21.48
C VAL A 135 -23.69 -7.50 -22.41
N ILE A 136 -22.83 -6.86 -23.19
CA ILE A 136 -23.22 -5.85 -24.16
C ILE A 136 -24.13 -6.45 -25.24
N GLY A 137 -23.76 -7.61 -25.79
CA GLY A 137 -24.55 -8.33 -26.81
C GLY A 137 -25.97 -8.63 -26.34
N MET A 138 -26.12 -9.21 -25.15
CA MET A 138 -27.42 -9.49 -24.54
C MET A 138 -28.27 -8.22 -24.37
N ALA A 139 -27.67 -7.11 -23.94
CA ALA A 139 -28.39 -5.85 -23.78
C ALA A 139 -28.85 -5.27 -25.14
N ARG A 140 -28.00 -5.34 -26.17
CA ARG A 140 -28.35 -4.89 -27.52
C ARG A 140 -29.44 -5.75 -28.16
N GLU A 141 -29.39 -7.07 -27.97
CA GLU A 141 -30.48 -7.97 -28.38
C GLU A 141 -31.80 -7.63 -27.68
N ALA A 142 -31.71 -7.15 -26.43
CA ALA A 142 -32.83 -6.59 -25.68
C ALA A 142 -33.16 -5.14 -26.05
N GLY A 143 -32.56 -4.54 -27.08
CA GLY A 143 -32.88 -3.19 -27.55
C GLY A 143 -32.42 -2.05 -26.64
N TYR A 144 -31.35 -2.26 -25.88
CA TYR A 144 -30.76 -1.22 -25.03
C TYR A 144 -29.77 -0.34 -25.81
N ASP A 145 -29.76 0.95 -25.47
CA ASP A 145 -28.63 1.84 -25.76
C ASP A 145 -27.52 1.56 -24.73
N VAL A 146 -26.31 1.28 -25.20
CA VAL A 146 -25.20 0.81 -24.35
C VAL A 146 -24.13 1.89 -24.21
N GLU A 147 -23.84 2.25 -22.98
CA GLU A 147 -22.74 3.15 -22.62
C GLU A 147 -21.72 2.42 -21.75
N VAL A 148 -20.44 2.59 -22.07
CA VAL A 148 -19.33 2.06 -21.27
C VAL A 148 -18.65 3.21 -20.55
N ARG A 149 -18.58 3.13 -19.22
CA ARG A 149 -17.82 4.06 -18.38
C ARG A 149 -16.68 3.30 -17.74
N ALA A 150 -15.45 3.79 -17.80
CA ALA A 150 -14.33 3.21 -17.08
C ALA A 150 -13.64 4.24 -16.18
N VAL A 151 -13.22 3.79 -14.99
CA VAL A 151 -12.51 4.64 -14.04
C VAL A 151 -11.01 4.49 -14.25
N ALA A 152 -10.37 5.56 -14.73
CA ALA A 152 -8.94 5.63 -15.02
C ALA A 152 -8.17 6.04 -13.76
N VAL A 153 -7.41 5.10 -13.21
CA VAL A 153 -6.62 5.28 -11.97
C VAL A 153 -5.32 4.50 -12.07
N ASN A 154 -4.23 5.12 -11.60
CA ASN A 154 -2.92 4.48 -11.48
C ASN A 154 -3.00 3.15 -10.70
N PRO A 155 -2.41 2.04 -11.20
CA PRO A 155 -2.50 0.72 -10.55
C PRO A 155 -2.00 0.66 -9.10
N ARG A 156 -0.98 1.45 -8.74
CA ARG A 156 -0.49 1.51 -7.34
C ARG A 156 -1.49 2.21 -6.43
N LEU A 157 -2.15 3.26 -6.93
CA LEU A 157 -3.22 3.97 -6.22
C LEU A 157 -4.44 3.07 -5.99
N SER A 158 -4.84 2.26 -6.98
CA SER A 158 -5.95 1.31 -6.79
C SER A 158 -5.56 0.14 -5.86
N TRP A 159 -4.30 -0.32 -5.89
CA TRP A 159 -3.83 -1.36 -4.97
C TRP A 159 -3.85 -0.87 -3.52
N GLN A 160 -3.29 0.30 -3.24
CA GLN A 160 -3.43 0.96 -1.94
C GLN A 160 -4.90 1.11 -1.54
N GLY A 161 -5.76 1.52 -2.47
CA GLY A 161 -7.19 1.66 -2.23
C GLY A 161 -7.85 0.37 -1.71
N ASN A 162 -7.35 -0.80 -2.08
CA ASN A 162 -7.82 -2.08 -1.54
C ASN A 162 -7.45 -2.24 -0.06
N HIS A 163 -6.20 -1.92 0.33
CA HIS A 163 -5.77 -1.95 1.72
C HIS A 163 -6.51 -0.92 2.57
N TYR A 164 -6.66 0.31 2.07
CA TYR A 164 -7.42 1.36 2.76
C TYR A 164 -8.85 0.91 3.04
N ARG A 165 -9.54 0.40 2.00
CA ARG A 165 -10.91 -0.08 2.14
C ARG A 165 -11.01 -1.27 3.10
N PHE A 166 -10.05 -2.18 3.06
CA PHE A 166 -10.00 -3.33 3.96
C PHE A 166 -9.95 -2.89 5.43
N GLU A 167 -9.04 -1.99 5.77
CA GLU A 167 -8.90 -1.49 7.15
C GLU A 167 -10.14 -0.69 7.60
N GLU A 168 -10.77 0.08 6.72
CA GLU A 168 -12.02 0.78 7.03
C GLU A 168 -13.20 -0.18 7.26
N MET A 169 -13.33 -1.23 6.45
CA MET A 169 -14.38 -2.23 6.65
C MET A 169 -14.19 -2.98 7.95
N LEU A 170 -12.96 -3.37 8.30
CA LEU A 170 -12.68 -3.97 9.60
C LEU A 170 -13.05 -3.03 10.76
N ARG A 171 -12.75 -1.74 10.64
CA ARG A 171 -13.11 -0.72 11.64
C ARG A 171 -14.62 -0.64 11.86
N LEU A 172 -15.40 -0.74 10.79
CA LEU A 172 -16.86 -0.68 10.84
C LEU A 172 -17.52 -2.01 11.24
N GLY A 173 -16.74 -3.08 11.41
CA GLY A 173 -17.26 -4.42 11.68
C GLY A 173 -17.87 -5.11 10.45
N ASP A 174 -17.59 -4.59 9.26
CA ASP A 174 -18.08 -5.10 7.98
C ASP A 174 -17.20 -6.26 7.46
N ALA A 175 -17.75 -7.01 6.51
CA ALA A 175 -17.04 -8.08 5.81
C ALA A 175 -15.91 -7.53 4.92
N ALA A 176 -14.70 -7.43 5.49
CA ALA A 176 -13.52 -6.90 4.80
C ALA A 176 -12.76 -7.99 4.01
N ARG A 177 -12.28 -7.65 2.81
CA ARG A 177 -11.35 -8.50 2.05
C ARG A 177 -10.41 -7.68 1.18
N ILE A 178 -9.20 -8.18 0.97
CA ILE A 178 -8.29 -7.71 -0.08
C ILE A 178 -8.36 -8.73 -1.23
N PRO A 179 -8.66 -8.33 -2.47
CA PRO A 179 -8.61 -9.25 -3.60
C PRO A 179 -7.16 -9.73 -3.80
N PRO A 180 -6.93 -11.00 -4.21
CA PRO A 180 -5.59 -11.46 -4.55
C PRO A 180 -4.93 -10.54 -5.59
N GLN A 181 -3.63 -10.24 -5.44
CA GLN A 181 -2.97 -9.24 -6.27
C GLN A 181 -3.06 -9.57 -7.78
N HIS A 182 -2.88 -10.83 -8.14
CA HIS A 182 -3.01 -11.27 -9.54
C HIS A 182 -4.41 -11.00 -10.13
N ILE A 183 -5.47 -10.96 -9.32
CA ILE A 183 -6.83 -10.62 -9.76
C ILE A 183 -6.95 -9.11 -10.02
N HIS A 184 -6.32 -8.29 -9.18
CA HIS A 184 -6.23 -6.85 -9.38
C HIS A 184 -5.44 -6.53 -10.66
N ASP A 185 -4.26 -7.10 -10.81
CA ASP A 185 -3.34 -6.84 -11.92
C ASP A 185 -3.95 -7.31 -13.25
N ALA A 186 -4.56 -8.50 -13.28
CA ALA A 186 -5.31 -8.97 -14.45
C ALA A 186 -6.46 -8.02 -14.83
N ALA A 187 -7.11 -7.36 -13.87
CA ALA A 187 -8.17 -6.39 -14.16
C ALA A 187 -7.62 -5.07 -14.74
N VAL A 188 -6.40 -4.67 -14.38
CA VAL A 188 -5.73 -3.50 -14.97
C VAL A 188 -5.49 -3.73 -16.46
N ASP A 189 -4.91 -4.87 -16.82
CA ASP A 189 -4.62 -5.20 -18.22
C ASP A 189 -5.89 -5.54 -19.00
N GLY A 190 -6.78 -6.33 -18.40
CA GLY A 190 -8.06 -6.71 -18.99
C GLY A 190 -8.95 -5.52 -19.34
N LEU A 191 -8.93 -4.45 -18.54
CA LEU A 191 -9.68 -3.23 -18.82
C LEU A 191 -9.17 -2.53 -20.10
N ARG A 192 -7.84 -2.48 -20.30
CA ARG A 192 -7.24 -1.90 -21.51
C ARG A 192 -7.69 -2.64 -22.76
N MET A 193 -7.61 -3.98 -22.71
CA MET A 193 -8.04 -4.84 -23.82
C MET A 193 -9.54 -4.76 -24.08
N SER A 194 -10.35 -4.67 -23.02
CA SER A 194 -11.81 -4.56 -23.16
C SER A 194 -12.23 -3.26 -23.84
N LEU A 195 -11.63 -2.12 -23.46
CA LEU A 195 -11.93 -0.83 -24.07
C LEU A 195 -11.55 -0.78 -25.55
N GLU A 196 -10.38 -1.32 -25.90
CA GLU A 196 -9.94 -1.41 -27.30
C GLU A 196 -10.89 -2.29 -28.13
N LYS A 197 -11.30 -3.46 -27.60
CA LYS A 197 -12.26 -4.33 -28.26
C LYS A 197 -13.62 -3.65 -28.45
N ILE A 198 -14.11 -2.96 -27.42
CA ILE A 198 -15.41 -2.25 -27.46
C ILE A 198 -15.42 -1.19 -28.57
N GLU A 199 -14.38 -0.39 -28.71
CA GLU A 199 -14.33 0.65 -29.74
C GLU A 199 -14.08 0.07 -31.14
N SER A 200 -13.14 -0.87 -31.29
CA SER A 200 -12.79 -1.47 -32.58
C SER A 200 -13.94 -2.29 -33.19
N GLU A 201 -14.68 -3.01 -32.37
CA GLU A 201 -15.82 -3.84 -32.80
C GLU A 201 -17.16 -3.09 -32.70
N HIS A 202 -17.15 -1.78 -32.42
CA HIS A 202 -18.34 -0.92 -32.37
C HIS A 202 -19.44 -1.50 -31.45
N MET A 203 -19.05 -1.95 -30.26
CA MET A 203 -19.96 -2.66 -29.36
C MET A 203 -20.88 -1.72 -28.57
N ALA A 204 -20.42 -0.51 -28.25
CA ALA A 204 -21.16 0.47 -27.44
C ALA A 204 -21.57 1.70 -28.28
N ASP A 205 -22.54 2.46 -27.77
CA ASP A 205 -23.00 3.73 -28.33
C ASP A 205 -22.20 4.91 -27.77
N ARG A 206 -21.60 4.76 -26.59
CA ARG A 206 -20.69 5.75 -25.99
C ARG A 206 -19.65 5.09 -25.11
N VAL A 207 -18.41 5.57 -25.17
CA VAL A 207 -17.31 5.15 -24.30
C VAL A 207 -16.76 6.37 -23.58
N GLN A 208 -16.65 6.28 -22.25
CA GLN A 208 -16.20 7.38 -21.42
C GLN A 208 -15.18 6.91 -20.38
N LEU A 209 -14.07 7.66 -20.26
CA LEU A 209 -13.13 7.49 -19.16
C LEU A 209 -13.30 8.59 -18.15
N ARG A 210 -13.29 8.23 -16.87
CA ARG A 210 -13.42 9.18 -15.76
C ARG A 210 -12.31 9.01 -14.74
N THR A 211 -11.88 10.11 -14.16
CA THR A 211 -11.07 10.08 -12.92
C THR A 211 -11.89 9.50 -11.76
N ARG A 212 -11.20 9.11 -10.68
CA ARG A 212 -11.84 8.75 -9.40
C ARG A 212 -12.76 9.84 -8.84
N GLY A 213 -12.49 11.11 -9.15
CA GLY A 213 -13.31 12.26 -8.76
C GLY A 213 -14.50 12.53 -9.70
N GLY A 214 -14.71 11.69 -10.73
CA GLY A 214 -15.84 11.79 -11.65
C GLY A 214 -15.62 12.70 -12.86
N ALA A 215 -14.50 13.42 -12.94
CA ALA A 215 -14.14 14.24 -14.10
C ALA A 215 -13.90 13.37 -15.34
N ILE A 216 -14.43 13.79 -16.49
CA ILE A 216 -14.33 13.08 -17.76
C ILE A 216 -12.98 13.37 -18.41
N LEU A 217 -12.24 12.32 -18.74
CA LEU A 217 -10.92 12.37 -19.40
C LEU A 217 -10.99 12.07 -20.90
N TYR A 218 -11.94 11.21 -21.27
CA TYR A 218 -12.18 10.77 -22.62
C TYR A 218 -13.68 10.55 -22.78
N ASP A 219 -14.22 10.93 -23.93
CA ASP A 219 -15.62 10.78 -24.25
C ASP A 219 -15.76 10.62 -25.77
N ASN A 220 -16.27 9.48 -26.20
CA ASN A 220 -16.52 9.21 -27.61
C ASN A 220 -17.90 8.61 -27.76
N GLU A 221 -18.72 9.23 -28.60
CA GLU A 221 -20.10 8.83 -28.88
C GLU A 221 -20.17 8.35 -30.33
N ARG A 222 -20.99 7.35 -30.59
CA ARG A 222 -21.25 6.82 -31.92
C ARG A 222 -22.50 7.46 -32.51
N ARG A 223 -22.41 8.00 -33.73
CA ARG A 223 -23.55 8.53 -34.48
C ARG A 223 -23.59 7.95 -35.87
N GLN A 224 -24.78 7.50 -36.30
CA GLN A 224 -24.99 6.88 -37.62
C GLN A 224 -24.05 5.69 -37.90
N GLY A 225 -23.66 4.95 -36.85
CA GLY A 225 -22.77 3.78 -36.96
C GLY A 225 -21.27 4.08 -36.84
N GLU A 226 -20.87 5.36 -36.90
CA GLU A 226 -19.48 5.78 -36.86
C GLU A 226 -19.15 6.53 -35.56
N TRP A 227 -17.90 6.42 -35.09
CA TRP A 227 -17.42 7.18 -33.94
C TRP A 227 -17.22 8.67 -34.29
N LEU A 228 -17.65 9.57 -33.41
CA LEU A 228 -17.43 11.02 -33.59
C LEU A 228 -15.94 11.39 -33.60
N HIS A 229 -15.14 10.67 -32.80
CA HIS A 229 -13.69 10.82 -32.74
C HIS A 229 -13.01 9.48 -33.02
N ARG A 230 -11.76 9.53 -33.50
CA ARG A 230 -10.98 8.31 -33.71
C ARG A 230 -10.88 7.54 -32.38
N PRO A 231 -11.14 6.21 -32.37
CA PRO A 231 -10.96 5.37 -31.19
C PRO A 231 -9.61 5.60 -30.51
N GLY A 232 -9.66 5.76 -29.19
CA GLY A 232 -8.54 6.22 -28.38
C GLY A 232 -8.65 5.90 -26.88
N ALA A 233 -9.68 5.15 -26.47
CA ALA A 233 -9.96 4.89 -25.05
C ALA A 233 -8.82 4.14 -24.37
N ARG A 234 -8.22 3.14 -25.03
CA ARG A 234 -7.07 2.42 -24.46
C ARG A 234 -5.90 3.36 -24.19
N GLN A 235 -5.54 4.20 -25.17
CA GLN A 235 -4.42 5.12 -25.04
C GLN A 235 -4.68 6.19 -23.98
N ALA A 236 -5.91 6.71 -23.90
CA ALA A 236 -6.29 7.67 -22.87
C ALA A 236 -6.24 7.05 -21.46
N LEU A 237 -6.65 5.79 -21.31
CA LEU A 237 -6.53 5.06 -20.05
C LEU A 237 -5.07 4.84 -19.65
N GLU A 238 -4.25 4.35 -20.57
CA GLU A 238 -2.80 4.11 -20.35
C GLU A 238 -2.09 5.42 -20.00
N ALA A 239 -2.42 6.53 -20.68
CA ALA A 239 -1.88 7.85 -20.40
C ALA A 239 -2.20 8.32 -18.98
N GLU A 240 -3.44 8.18 -18.50
CA GLU A 240 -3.78 8.55 -17.13
C GLU A 240 -3.16 7.60 -16.10
N GLN A 241 -3.10 6.30 -16.39
CA GLN A 241 -2.45 5.32 -15.50
C GLN A 241 -0.95 5.59 -15.33
N ALA A 242 -0.29 6.03 -16.40
CA ALA A 242 1.14 6.36 -16.41
C ALA A 242 1.43 7.83 -16.10
N ARG A 243 0.41 8.68 -15.91
CA ARG A 243 0.61 10.10 -15.65
C ARG A 243 1.41 10.30 -14.36
N PRO A 244 2.51 11.08 -14.39
CA PRO A 244 3.24 11.44 -13.19
C PRO A 244 2.29 12.16 -12.21
N MET A 245 2.19 11.64 -10.99
CA MET A 245 1.37 12.26 -9.96
C MET A 245 1.88 13.66 -9.63
N GLY A 246 0.96 14.61 -9.43
CA GLY A 246 1.28 15.90 -8.87
C GLY A 246 1.78 15.75 -7.44
N ARG A 247 2.54 16.75 -6.93
CA ARG A 247 3.09 16.72 -5.56
C ARG A 247 2.00 16.55 -4.49
N SER A 248 0.84 17.15 -4.69
CA SER A 248 -0.31 17.01 -3.80
C SER A 248 -0.95 15.61 -3.87
N GLU A 249 -1.01 15.00 -5.06
CA GLU A 249 -1.49 13.63 -5.25
C GLU A 249 -0.56 12.60 -4.61
N LEU A 250 0.75 12.75 -4.82
CA LEU A 250 1.76 11.84 -4.26
C LEU A 250 1.81 11.93 -2.73
N GLN A 251 1.61 13.11 -2.16
CA GLN A 251 1.48 13.22 -0.71
C GLN A 251 0.25 12.49 -0.19
N ARG A 252 -0.93 12.71 -0.78
CA ARG A 252 -2.14 11.97 -0.37
C ARG A 252 -1.93 10.47 -0.45
N PHE A 253 -1.27 10.02 -1.51
CA PHE A 253 -0.87 8.63 -1.64
C PHE A 253 0.06 8.18 -0.50
N ALA A 254 1.06 8.96 -0.10
CA ALA A 254 1.88 8.60 1.06
C ALA A 254 1.06 8.57 2.37
N ASP A 255 0.14 9.52 2.55
CA ASP A 255 -0.71 9.65 3.74
C ASP A 255 -1.66 8.46 3.88
N ASP A 256 -2.29 8.03 2.79
CA ASP A 256 -3.22 6.89 2.77
C ASP A 256 -2.50 5.58 3.14
N TRP A 257 -1.23 5.41 2.77
CA TRP A 257 -0.42 4.28 3.21
C TRP A 257 -0.09 4.35 4.70
N SER A 258 0.27 5.54 5.20
CA SER A 258 0.50 5.76 6.63
C SER A 258 -0.77 5.47 7.44
N TYR A 259 -1.94 5.87 6.93
CA TYR A 259 -3.23 5.53 7.54
C TYR A 259 -3.44 4.02 7.63
N VAL A 260 -3.25 3.30 6.53
CA VAL A 260 -3.35 1.83 6.51
C VAL A 260 -2.46 1.20 7.58
N LEU A 261 -1.19 1.60 7.67
CA LEU A 261 -0.26 1.05 8.65
C LEU A 261 -0.69 1.36 10.09
N SER A 262 -1.14 2.58 10.38
CA SER A 262 -1.68 2.96 11.70
C SER A 262 -2.87 2.07 12.08
N ARG A 263 -3.81 1.84 11.15
CA ARG A 263 -4.98 0.98 11.40
C ARG A 263 -4.57 -0.47 11.66
N MET A 264 -3.58 -0.97 10.92
CA MET A 264 -3.03 -2.31 11.14
C MET A 264 -2.40 -2.44 12.54
N GLU A 265 -1.65 -1.43 12.99
CA GLU A 265 -1.07 -1.39 14.33
C GLU A 265 -2.15 -1.32 15.43
N GLU A 266 -3.15 -0.46 15.26
CA GLU A 266 -4.27 -0.30 16.21
C GLU A 266 -5.04 -1.61 16.43
N ARG A 267 -5.33 -2.35 15.34
CA ARG A 267 -6.00 -3.66 15.44
C ARG A 267 -5.05 -4.81 15.82
N ARG A 268 -3.78 -4.52 16.08
CA ARG A 268 -2.72 -5.48 16.41
C ARG A 268 -2.55 -6.57 15.34
N ALA A 269 -2.48 -6.15 14.07
CA ALA A 269 -2.19 -7.06 12.96
C ALA A 269 -0.84 -7.79 13.17
N PRO A 270 -0.65 -8.99 12.59
CA PRO A 270 0.62 -9.70 12.66
C PRO A 270 1.80 -8.83 12.20
N ALA A 271 2.91 -8.86 12.94
CA ALA A 271 4.04 -7.96 12.72
C ALA A 271 4.74 -8.19 11.37
N ASP A 272 4.73 -9.43 10.88
CA ASP A 272 5.19 -9.81 9.54
C ASP A 272 4.32 -9.20 8.43
N LEU A 273 3.00 -9.21 8.59
CA LEU A 273 2.07 -8.57 7.66
C LEU A 273 2.26 -7.04 7.66
N ILE A 274 2.43 -6.41 8.83
CA ILE A 274 2.73 -4.97 8.93
C ILE A 274 4.04 -4.65 8.20
N ALA A 275 5.07 -5.48 8.38
CA ALA A 275 6.36 -5.30 7.72
C ALA A 275 6.25 -5.42 6.19
N GLU A 276 5.48 -6.40 5.69
CA GLU A 276 5.22 -6.58 4.25
C GLU A 276 4.53 -5.35 3.65
N VAL A 277 3.44 -4.90 4.26
CA VAL A 277 2.69 -3.72 3.79
C VAL A 277 3.54 -2.45 3.89
N SER A 278 4.37 -2.33 4.93
CA SER A 278 5.30 -1.19 5.10
C SER A 278 6.37 -1.14 4.03
N MET A 279 6.97 -2.28 3.67
CA MET A 279 7.90 -2.38 2.53
C MET A 279 7.21 -2.00 1.22
N ARG A 280 6.00 -2.52 0.98
CA ARG A 280 5.23 -2.18 -0.23
C ARG A 280 4.89 -0.69 -0.30
N ALA A 281 4.48 -0.08 0.81
CA ALA A 281 4.20 1.34 0.90
C ALA A 281 5.44 2.19 0.57
N ALA A 282 6.60 1.83 1.11
CA ALA A 282 7.86 2.50 0.81
C ALA A 282 8.24 2.38 -0.67
N ASP A 283 8.13 1.18 -1.24
CA ASP A 283 8.42 0.92 -2.66
C ASP A 283 7.51 1.70 -3.60
N ASP A 284 6.19 1.71 -3.32
CA ASP A 284 5.22 2.44 -4.13
C ASP A 284 5.48 3.96 -4.11
N VAL A 285 5.78 4.53 -2.92
CA VAL A 285 6.09 5.96 -2.77
C VAL A 285 7.40 6.30 -3.50
N ASN A 286 8.46 5.50 -3.33
CA ASN A 286 9.74 5.72 -3.99
C ASN A 286 9.65 5.64 -5.52
N TYR A 287 8.84 4.70 -6.03
CA TYR A 287 8.58 4.57 -7.47
C TYR A 287 7.93 5.84 -8.03
N LEU A 288 6.85 6.31 -7.40
CA LEU A 288 6.11 7.50 -7.85
C LEU A 288 6.95 8.79 -7.71
N LEU A 289 7.80 8.88 -6.68
CA LEU A 289 8.74 9.99 -6.52
C LEU A 289 9.75 10.03 -7.67
N THR A 290 10.29 8.86 -8.03
CA THR A 290 11.25 8.75 -9.15
C THR A 290 10.60 9.15 -10.47
N GLN A 291 9.39 8.67 -10.74
CA GLN A 291 8.61 9.05 -11.91
C GLN A 291 8.38 10.58 -11.98
N ARG A 292 8.09 11.23 -10.84
CA ARG A 292 7.94 12.69 -10.79
C ARG A 292 9.25 13.42 -11.06
N ARG A 293 10.38 12.95 -10.52
CA ARG A 293 11.70 13.54 -10.76
C ARG A 293 12.08 13.51 -12.24
N GLU A 294 11.78 12.41 -12.92
CA GLU A 294 11.98 12.27 -14.36
C GLU A 294 11.13 13.27 -15.14
N ALA A 295 9.85 13.43 -14.77
CA ALA A 295 8.96 14.42 -15.38
C ALA A 295 9.41 15.88 -15.14
N ASP A 296 9.95 16.18 -13.95
CA ASP A 296 10.50 17.52 -13.62
C ASP A 296 11.81 17.82 -14.38
N GLY A 297 12.48 16.79 -14.93
CA GLY A 297 13.78 16.86 -15.61
C GLY A 297 13.78 17.63 -16.94
N GLU A 298 12.63 17.81 -17.59
CA GLU A 298 12.50 18.62 -18.82
C GLU A 298 12.25 20.11 -18.54
N ASP A 299 11.52 20.46 -17.48
CA ASP A 299 11.22 21.85 -17.11
C ASP A 299 12.36 22.53 -16.29
N ALA A 300 13.20 21.73 -15.61
CA ALA A 300 14.26 22.22 -14.73
C ALA A 300 15.41 22.99 -15.42
N ARG A 301 15.45 23.05 -16.76
CA ARG A 301 16.45 23.84 -17.51
C ARG A 301 16.03 25.30 -17.74
N ARG A 302 14.75 25.66 -17.64
CA ARG A 302 14.28 27.05 -17.90
C ARG A 302 14.05 27.91 -16.66
N ALA A 303 14.01 27.34 -15.46
CA ALA A 303 13.67 28.06 -14.23
C ALA A 303 14.82 28.18 -13.21
N ARG A 304 16.09 28.13 -13.64
CA ARG A 304 17.22 28.41 -12.75
C ARG A 304 17.54 29.90 -12.73
N THR A 305 16.71 30.64 -12.00
CA THR A 305 17.15 31.91 -11.40
C THR A 305 16.83 31.85 -9.92
N ILE A 306 17.89 31.96 -9.11
CA ILE A 306 17.86 31.93 -7.65
C ILE A 306 16.96 33.07 -7.17
N PHE A 307 15.87 32.74 -6.47
CA PHE A 307 15.19 33.70 -5.59
C PHE A 307 15.18 33.14 -4.17
N GLN A 308 15.94 33.79 -3.28
CA GLN A 308 15.64 33.81 -1.86
C GLN A 308 14.27 34.48 -1.69
N ARG A 309 13.18 33.70 -1.67
CA ARG A 309 11.87 34.21 -1.23
C ARG A 309 11.39 33.38 -0.06
N GLN A 310 10.99 34.10 0.99
CA GLN A 310 10.25 33.62 2.14
C GLN A 310 9.06 32.77 1.65
N ALA A 311 8.84 31.60 2.25
CA ALA A 311 7.74 30.71 1.85
C ALA A 311 6.43 31.50 1.76
N ASP A 312 5.76 31.44 0.61
CA ASP A 312 4.48 32.08 0.39
C ASP A 312 3.40 31.35 1.19
N ALA A 313 3.22 31.79 2.43
CA ALA A 313 2.24 31.26 3.37
C ALA A 313 0.80 31.33 2.82
N LEU A 314 0.54 32.22 1.84
CA LEU A 314 -0.77 32.39 1.22
C LEU A 314 -0.98 31.39 0.08
N GLY A 315 0.03 31.17 -0.76
CA GLY A 315 0.02 30.14 -1.81
C GLY A 315 -0.12 28.72 -1.25
N LEU A 316 0.63 28.40 -0.18
CA LEU A 316 0.47 27.14 0.55
C LEU A 316 -0.93 27.00 1.16
N PHE A 317 -1.51 28.08 1.67
CA PHE A 317 -2.83 28.09 2.29
C PHE A 317 -3.98 27.85 1.29
N VAL A 318 -3.92 28.42 0.09
CA VAL A 318 -4.93 28.19 -0.97
C VAL A 318 -4.87 26.75 -1.49
N GLU A 319 -3.67 26.20 -1.68
CA GLU A 319 -3.49 24.81 -2.10
C GLU A 319 -3.95 23.80 -1.03
N LEU A 320 -3.82 24.16 0.26
CA LEU A 320 -4.33 23.37 1.39
C LEU A 320 -5.85 23.44 1.51
N TYR A 321 -6.44 24.60 1.24
CA TYR A 321 -7.87 24.87 1.33
C TYR A 321 -8.69 24.08 0.30
N ASP A 322 -8.23 24.02 -0.95
CA ASP A 322 -8.91 23.26 -2.02
C ASP A 322 -8.86 21.74 -1.79
N ASN A 323 -7.85 21.25 -1.06
CA ASN A 323 -7.75 19.84 -0.67
C ASN A 323 -8.56 19.51 0.59
N ALA A 324 -8.59 20.40 1.58
CA ALA A 324 -9.34 20.21 2.84
C ALA A 324 -10.87 20.28 2.65
N LEU A 325 -11.36 21.09 1.70
CA LEU A 325 -12.79 21.16 1.37
C LEU A 325 -13.34 19.86 0.74
N ARG A 326 -12.49 19.09 0.03
CA ARG A 326 -12.88 17.80 -0.57
C ARG A 326 -12.88 16.64 0.44
N ASP A 327 -12.22 16.81 1.58
CA ASP A 327 -12.06 15.80 2.65
C ASP A 327 -12.95 16.04 3.90
N HIS A 328 -13.73 17.13 3.94
CA HIS A 328 -14.58 17.49 5.09
C HIS A 328 -15.57 16.37 5.49
N GLU A 329 -15.94 15.48 4.59
CA GLU A 329 -16.84 14.35 4.88
C GLU A 329 -16.12 13.12 5.47
N ARG A 330 -14.78 13.09 5.58
CA ARG A 330 -14.02 11.86 5.88
C ARG A 330 -13.08 11.88 7.08
N ARG A 331 -12.87 13.00 7.80
CA ARG A 331 -11.97 13.03 8.96
C ARG A 331 -12.55 13.76 10.19
N PRO A 332 -12.87 13.06 11.30
CA PRO A 332 -13.19 13.71 12.56
C PRO A 332 -11.93 14.25 13.27
N ILE A 333 -12.12 15.30 14.08
CA ILE A 333 -11.12 16.12 14.80
C ILE A 333 -10.13 15.33 15.71
N GLY A 334 -10.34 14.02 15.92
CA GLY A 334 -9.50 13.16 16.79
C GLY A 334 -8.02 13.02 16.38
N ASN A 335 -7.65 13.24 15.11
CA ASN A 335 -6.24 13.20 14.70
C ASN A 335 -5.43 14.43 15.17
N VAL A 336 -6.10 15.54 15.53
CA VAL A 336 -5.44 16.75 16.04
C VAL A 336 -4.98 16.57 17.48
N GLU A 337 -5.75 15.83 18.29
CA GLU A 337 -5.40 15.46 19.66
C GLU A 337 -4.11 14.63 19.71
N ALA A 338 -4.07 13.52 18.97
CA ALA A 338 -2.89 12.64 18.89
C ALA A 338 -1.64 13.41 18.43
N HIS A 339 -1.80 14.32 17.47
CA HIS A 339 -0.72 15.19 16.98
C HIS A 339 -0.22 16.15 18.07
N ALA A 340 -1.13 16.85 18.77
CA ALA A 340 -0.77 17.80 19.83
C ALA A 340 -0.04 17.11 20.99
N VAL A 341 -0.55 15.96 21.44
CA VAL A 341 0.08 15.13 22.49
C VAL A 341 1.43 14.59 22.02
N GLY A 342 1.51 14.15 20.77
CA GLY A 342 2.75 13.70 20.14
C GLY A 342 3.84 14.79 20.15
N ARG A 343 3.50 16.06 19.87
CA ARG A 343 4.46 17.17 19.88
C ARG A 343 5.01 17.49 21.27
N LEU A 344 4.17 17.45 22.29
CA LEU A 344 4.64 17.61 23.67
C LEU A 344 5.53 16.43 24.09
N SER A 345 5.18 15.20 23.67
CA SER A 345 6.00 14.00 23.90
C SER A 345 7.39 14.13 23.25
N GLN A 346 7.45 14.55 21.98
CA GLN A 346 8.72 14.77 21.28
C GLN A 346 9.57 15.88 21.91
N SER A 347 8.93 16.97 22.34
CA SER A 347 9.61 18.06 23.06
C SER A 347 10.21 17.59 24.39
N TYR A 348 9.48 16.74 25.12
CA TYR A 348 9.96 16.13 26.35
C TYR A 348 11.11 15.14 26.09
N MET A 349 10.98 14.26 25.09
CA MET A 349 12.06 13.34 24.67
C MET A 349 13.34 14.09 24.27
N ALA A 350 13.22 15.23 23.57
CA ALA A 350 14.37 16.06 23.23
C ALA A 350 15.08 16.63 24.47
N LEU A 351 14.33 17.07 25.49
CA LEU A 351 14.91 17.51 26.77
C LEU A 351 15.58 16.36 27.52
N ARG A 352 14.96 15.16 27.53
CA ARG A 352 15.53 13.97 28.15
C ARG A 352 16.80 13.49 27.44
N LEU A 353 16.87 13.58 26.11
CA LEU A 353 18.10 13.30 25.37
C LEU A 353 19.23 14.27 25.74
N ILE A 354 18.93 15.55 25.94
CA ILE A 354 19.92 16.53 26.40
C ILE A 354 20.43 16.18 27.80
N GLU A 355 19.51 15.82 28.70
CA GLU A 355 19.85 15.36 30.05
C GLU A 355 20.75 14.12 30.00
N ALA A 356 20.39 13.11 29.20
CA ALA A 356 21.20 11.91 29.00
C ALA A 356 22.57 12.23 28.37
N ALA A 357 22.64 13.08 27.35
CA ALA A 357 23.89 13.47 26.71
C ALA A 357 24.81 14.23 27.67
N ARG A 358 24.25 15.09 28.53
CA ARG A 358 24.99 15.77 29.62
C ARG A 358 25.55 14.75 30.59
N ASP A 359 24.72 13.83 31.09
CA ASP A 359 25.10 12.86 32.10
C ASP A 359 26.13 11.83 31.58
N LEU A 360 26.14 11.59 30.26
CA LEU A 360 27.13 10.77 29.56
C LEU A 360 28.41 11.54 29.17
N GLY A 361 28.47 12.86 29.42
CA GLY A 361 29.60 13.71 29.04
C GLY A 361 29.76 13.89 27.52
N LEU A 362 28.69 13.71 26.74
CA LEU A 362 28.71 13.82 25.28
C LEU A 362 28.64 15.27 24.80
N LEU A 363 28.15 16.19 25.64
CA LEU A 363 28.04 17.61 25.30
C LEU A 363 29.35 18.36 25.58
N PRO A 364 29.80 19.28 24.70
CA PRO A 364 30.99 20.07 24.94
C PRO A 364 30.78 21.10 26.07
N GLU A 365 31.81 21.35 26.88
CA GLU A 365 31.74 22.21 28.09
C GLU A 365 31.25 23.65 27.81
N ASN A 366 31.55 24.19 26.62
CA ASN A 366 31.15 25.54 26.18
C ASN A 366 30.06 25.53 25.09
N GLY A 367 29.32 24.42 24.95
CA GLY A 367 28.27 24.26 23.95
C GLY A 367 26.96 24.94 24.33
N ARG A 368 26.46 25.84 23.47
CA ARG A 368 25.12 26.43 23.61
C ARG A 368 24.11 25.67 22.75
N ILE A 369 23.00 25.23 23.32
CA ILE A 369 21.93 24.61 22.53
C ILE A 369 21.14 25.70 21.82
N VAL A 370 20.99 25.58 20.50
CA VAL A 370 20.25 26.50 19.66
C VAL A 370 19.14 25.77 18.92
N ALA A 371 17.98 26.41 18.88
CA ALA A 371 16.85 25.99 18.05
C ALA A 371 17.14 26.37 16.59
N THR A 372 17.56 25.39 15.80
CA THR A 372 17.75 25.54 14.38
C THR A 372 16.39 25.53 13.66
N ARG A 373 16.23 26.38 12.64
CA ARG A 373 15.27 26.05 11.56
C ARG A 373 15.81 24.78 10.90
N ALA A 374 15.05 24.07 10.06
CA ALA A 374 15.63 23.00 9.24
C ALA A 374 16.81 23.54 8.40
N ILE A 375 18.03 23.55 8.95
CA ILE A 375 19.26 24.05 8.31
C ILE A 375 19.83 22.96 7.40
N VAL A 376 19.36 21.72 7.56
CA VAL A 376 19.62 20.62 6.64
C VAL A 376 18.40 20.47 5.73
N GLN A 377 18.35 21.30 4.67
CA GLN A 377 17.94 20.74 3.39
C GLN A 377 19.07 19.79 3.02
N ASP A 378 18.90 18.51 3.32
CA ASP A 378 19.72 17.50 2.69
C ASP A 378 19.48 17.66 1.19
N LYS A 379 20.51 18.10 0.47
CA LYS A 379 20.44 18.30 -0.99
C LYS A 379 20.32 16.97 -1.74
N GLN A 380 20.34 15.83 -1.05
CA GLN A 380 19.94 14.54 -1.59
C GLN A 380 18.52 14.11 -1.17
N ALA A 381 17.95 14.64 -0.08
CA ALA A 381 16.65 14.20 0.44
C ALA A 381 15.53 15.25 0.45
N SER A 382 15.69 16.43 -0.18
CA SER A 382 14.59 17.40 -0.22
C SER A 382 14.61 18.38 -1.41
N SER A 383 14.51 17.85 -2.63
CA SER A 383 13.86 18.57 -3.74
C SER A 383 12.36 18.23 -3.87
N GLU A 384 11.85 17.33 -3.04
CA GLU A 384 10.57 16.65 -3.27
C GLU A 384 9.38 17.28 -2.52
N PHE A 385 9.59 18.00 -1.41
CA PHE A 385 8.51 18.72 -0.70
C PHE A 385 9.06 19.95 0.05
N PRO A 386 8.63 21.19 -0.26
CA PRO A 386 8.93 22.32 0.60
C PRO A 386 8.05 22.26 1.87
N ALA A 387 8.70 22.21 3.03
CA ALA A 387 8.16 22.24 4.40
C ALA A 387 7.77 20.89 5.03
N ALA A 388 8.76 20.01 5.25
CA ALA A 388 8.72 19.09 6.39
C ALA A 388 9.25 19.81 7.64
N HIS A 389 8.36 20.17 8.58
CA HIS A 389 8.75 20.80 9.85
C HIS A 389 9.15 19.73 10.87
N ARG A 390 10.46 19.55 11.11
CA ARG A 390 10.98 18.69 12.19
C ARG A 390 10.93 19.45 13.51
N LEU A 391 10.11 18.97 14.45
CA LEU A 391 9.75 19.66 15.71
C LEU A 391 9.30 21.12 15.51
N PRO A 392 8.90 21.84 16.58
CA PRO A 392 8.92 23.29 16.58
C PRO A 392 10.35 23.89 16.46
N ALA A 393 11.40 23.04 16.43
CA ALA A 393 12.78 23.32 15.99
C ALA A 393 13.64 22.06 16.13
N ASP A 394 14.52 21.77 15.17
CA ASP A 394 15.64 20.84 15.39
C ASP A 394 16.65 21.49 16.37
N LEU A 395 17.30 20.70 17.22
CA LEU A 395 18.24 21.20 18.23
C LEU A 395 19.68 20.89 17.83
N ALA A 396 20.51 21.92 17.80
CA ALA A 396 21.94 21.81 17.58
C ALA A 396 22.73 22.40 18.73
N VAL A 397 23.94 21.90 18.94
CA VAL A 397 24.92 22.47 19.85
C VAL A 397 25.84 23.37 19.03
N GLU A 398 25.87 24.66 19.38
CA GLU A 398 26.76 25.68 18.83
C GLU A 398 27.94 25.89 19.79
N THR A 399 29.16 25.71 19.28
CA THR A 399 30.40 25.94 20.04
C THR A 399 30.83 27.41 19.98
N SER A 400 31.76 27.82 20.84
CA SER A 400 32.35 29.16 20.85
C SER A 400 33.05 29.55 19.54
N GLU A 401 33.45 28.55 18.74
CA GLU A 401 34.06 28.72 17.41
C GLU A 401 33.01 28.89 16.29
N GLY A 402 31.72 28.88 16.62
CA GLY A 402 30.62 29.00 15.66
C GLY A 402 30.27 27.71 14.92
N ILE A 403 30.92 26.59 15.25
CA ILE A 403 30.59 25.27 14.69
C ILE A 403 29.27 24.79 15.30
N ARG A 404 28.32 24.39 14.43
CA ARG A 404 27.03 23.81 14.82
C ARG A 404 26.98 22.33 14.46
N LYS A 405 26.67 21.49 15.44
CA LYS A 405 26.49 20.04 15.28
C LYS A 405 25.13 19.63 15.83
N ARG A 406 24.38 18.76 15.14
CA ARG A 406 23.03 18.33 15.60
C ARG A 406 23.16 17.56 16.91
N LEU A 407 22.13 17.63 17.75
CA LEU A 407 22.11 16.87 19.01
C LEU A 407 22.26 15.36 18.75
N THR A 408 21.58 14.81 17.74
CA THR A 408 21.67 13.39 17.36
C THR A 408 23.11 12.95 17.06
N ASP A 409 23.94 13.82 16.48
CA ASP A 409 25.30 13.47 16.05
C ASP A 409 26.29 13.32 17.21
N TYR A 410 25.88 13.60 18.45
CA TYR A 410 26.68 13.36 19.66
C TYR A 410 26.54 11.93 20.21
N PHE A 411 25.58 11.15 19.70
CA PHE A 411 25.37 9.74 20.07
C PHE A 411 26.20 8.83 19.13
N GLY A 412 26.95 7.88 19.70
CA GLY A 412 27.91 7.04 18.97
C GLY A 412 27.29 5.83 18.28
N VAL A 413 26.20 5.29 18.83
CA VAL A 413 25.52 4.10 18.33
C VAL A 413 24.66 4.47 17.12
N ALA A 414 24.95 3.86 15.97
CA ALA A 414 24.26 4.17 14.72
C ALA A 414 22.74 3.86 14.77
N LEU A 415 22.35 2.80 15.49
CA LEU A 415 20.94 2.45 15.69
C LEU A 415 20.22 3.47 16.57
N ASP A 416 20.88 3.98 17.62
CA ASP A 416 20.30 5.01 18.48
C ASP A 416 20.16 6.33 17.72
N ARG A 417 21.14 6.71 16.91
CA ARG A 417 21.01 7.87 16.01
C ARG A 417 19.81 7.75 15.06
N ALA A 418 19.61 6.58 14.47
CA ALA A 418 18.47 6.32 13.60
C ALA A 418 17.13 6.37 14.38
N ALA A 419 17.09 5.83 15.59
CA ALA A 419 15.92 5.88 16.46
C ALA A 419 15.60 7.31 16.93
N ILE A 420 16.61 8.08 17.34
CA ILE A 420 16.49 9.48 17.75
C ILE A 420 15.91 10.33 16.59
N ASP A 421 16.44 10.15 15.39
CA ASP A 421 15.95 10.88 14.21
C ASP A 421 14.54 10.43 13.78
N ARG A 422 14.16 9.16 14.00
CA ARG A 422 12.85 8.61 13.66
C ARG A 422 11.76 8.94 14.68
N ASP A 423 12.08 8.96 15.96
CA ASP A 423 11.09 8.98 17.05
C ASP A 423 11.07 10.32 17.81
N VAL A 424 12.20 11.07 17.83
CA VAL A 424 12.32 12.37 18.54
C VAL A 424 12.35 13.56 17.59
N PHE A 425 13.22 13.51 16.57
CA PHE A 425 13.37 14.59 15.58
C PHE A 425 12.67 14.29 14.26
N SER A 426 11.65 13.44 14.33
CA SER A 426 10.90 12.99 13.16
C SER A 426 10.25 14.19 12.43
N PRO A 427 10.18 14.16 11.09
CA PRO A 427 9.28 15.03 10.35
C PRO A 427 7.86 14.85 10.89
N THR A 428 7.07 15.91 10.85
CA THR A 428 5.68 15.78 11.28
C THR A 428 4.94 14.67 10.56
N ASP A 429 3.92 14.13 11.24
CA ASP A 429 2.99 13.18 10.66
C ASP A 429 2.54 13.64 9.28
N ARG A 430 2.73 12.76 8.30
CA ARG A 430 2.41 12.98 6.88
C ARG A 430 0.92 13.32 6.72
N MET A 431 0.10 12.83 7.65
CA MET A 431 -1.35 12.85 7.60
C MET A 431 -2.04 14.21 7.69
N SER A 432 -1.47 15.27 8.31
CA SER A 432 -2.22 16.51 8.56
C SER A 432 -1.42 17.80 8.26
N ARG A 433 -1.51 18.25 7.01
CA ARG A 433 -0.86 19.51 6.60
C ARG A 433 -1.40 20.74 7.34
N LEU A 434 -2.64 20.72 7.84
CA LEU A 434 -3.20 21.81 8.65
C LEU A 434 -2.54 21.93 10.03
N THR A 435 -2.24 20.79 10.67
CA THR A 435 -1.48 20.80 11.93
C THR A 435 -0.02 21.16 11.71
N ASN A 436 0.56 20.86 10.53
CA ASN A 436 1.89 21.34 10.14
C ASN A 436 1.96 22.87 9.99
N VAL A 437 0.91 23.48 9.41
CA VAL A 437 0.79 24.94 9.34
C VAL A 437 0.60 25.54 10.74
N ALA A 438 -0.21 24.90 11.59
CA ALA A 438 -0.36 25.30 12.98
C ALA A 438 0.99 25.27 13.72
N ASP A 439 1.77 24.19 13.61
CA ASP A 439 3.10 24.05 14.21
C ASP A 439 4.05 25.17 13.76
N ALA A 440 4.14 25.42 12.45
CA ALA A 440 4.98 26.49 11.90
C ALA A 440 4.60 27.88 12.45
N TRP A 441 3.31 28.09 12.72
CA TRP A 441 2.82 29.34 13.30
C TRP A 441 3.15 29.41 14.80
N LEU A 442 3.04 28.31 15.54
CA LEU A 442 3.49 28.21 16.94
C LEU A 442 5.00 28.47 17.08
N GLU A 443 5.82 27.99 16.14
CA GLU A 443 7.25 28.32 16.09
C GLU A 443 7.48 29.83 15.98
N SER A 444 6.78 30.46 15.04
CA SER A 444 6.86 31.91 14.80
C SER A 444 6.28 32.73 15.96
N ALA A 445 5.40 32.13 16.76
CA ALA A 445 4.75 32.72 17.92
C ALA A 445 5.62 32.67 19.18
N GLY A 446 6.67 31.84 19.21
CA GLY A 446 7.66 31.88 20.29
C GLY A 446 8.24 30.53 20.69
N MET A 447 7.68 29.41 20.22
CA MET A 447 8.09 28.07 20.68
C MET A 447 9.57 27.75 20.48
N ARG A 448 10.18 28.28 19.42
CA ARG A 448 11.63 28.14 19.20
C ARG A 448 12.47 28.69 20.34
N LYS A 449 12.10 29.88 20.84
CA LYS A 449 12.80 30.53 21.94
C LYS A 449 12.54 29.79 23.25
N THR A 450 11.31 29.34 23.45
CA THR A 450 10.91 28.55 24.62
C THR A 450 11.71 27.25 24.71
N LEU A 451 11.77 26.46 23.64
CA LEU A 451 12.45 25.17 23.62
C LEU A 451 13.97 25.33 23.79
N ALA A 452 14.59 26.29 23.10
CA ALA A 452 16.02 26.58 23.29
C ALA A 452 16.33 27.01 24.74
N ARG A 453 15.46 27.82 25.36
CA ARG A 453 15.64 28.23 26.76
C ARG A 453 15.56 27.05 27.72
N ALA A 454 14.57 26.16 27.53
CA ALA A 454 14.43 24.94 28.33
C ALA A 454 15.66 24.03 28.16
N ALA A 455 16.04 23.76 26.92
CA ALA A 455 17.19 22.92 26.56
C ALA A 455 18.51 23.39 27.21
N ASN A 456 18.81 24.70 27.17
CA ASN A 456 20.02 25.22 27.80
C ASN A 456 20.01 25.11 29.33
N LYS A 457 18.84 25.24 29.98
CA LYS A 457 18.75 25.04 31.44
C LYS A 457 18.96 23.57 31.84
N VAL A 458 18.50 22.63 31.01
CA VAL A 458 18.76 21.20 31.21
C VAL A 458 20.24 20.89 30.98
N ALA A 459 20.82 21.38 29.88
CA ALA A 459 22.23 21.17 29.56
C ALA A 459 23.18 21.73 30.63
N ALA A 460 22.87 22.88 31.22
CA ALA A 460 23.71 23.52 32.23
C ALA A 460 23.67 22.81 33.61
N GLY A 461 22.74 21.88 33.85
CA GLY A 461 22.63 21.14 35.12
C GLY A 461 21.57 21.58 36.14
N PRO A 462 21.18 22.86 36.32
CA PRO A 462 20.34 23.29 37.45
C PRO A 462 18.85 22.92 37.32
N MET A 463 18.44 22.26 36.23
CA MET A 463 17.06 21.90 35.97
C MET A 463 16.99 20.52 35.30
N SER A 464 16.11 19.64 35.79
CA SER A 464 15.82 18.37 35.12
C SER A 464 14.96 18.58 33.87
N ALA A 465 14.93 17.60 32.97
CA ALA A 465 14.05 17.66 31.81
C ALA A 465 12.57 17.79 32.21
N ASP A 466 12.14 17.12 33.29
CA ASP A 466 10.78 17.19 33.83
C ASP A 466 10.44 18.60 34.34
N ALA A 467 11.35 19.21 35.11
CA ALA A 467 11.18 20.59 35.59
C ALA A 467 11.16 21.60 34.44
N ALA A 468 12.01 21.41 33.41
CA ALA A 468 12.04 22.26 32.24
C ALA A 468 10.77 22.12 31.38
N MET A 469 10.21 20.91 31.27
CA MET A 469 8.95 20.69 30.56
C MET A 469 7.81 21.44 31.25
N THR A 470 7.64 21.23 32.55
CA THR A 470 6.52 21.77 33.34
C THR A 470 6.61 23.28 33.57
N GLN A 471 7.81 23.82 33.82
CA GLN A 471 7.98 25.24 34.17
C GLN A 471 8.23 26.15 32.96
N ILE A 472 8.61 25.60 31.81
CA ILE A 472 9.06 26.40 30.65
C ILE A 472 8.34 26.01 29.36
N VAL A 473 8.30 24.73 29.01
CA VAL A 473 7.77 24.29 27.71
C VAL A 473 6.24 24.34 27.69
N GLU A 474 5.55 23.71 28.64
CA GLU A 474 4.08 23.69 28.69
C GLU A 474 3.47 25.11 28.77
N PRO A 475 3.93 26.03 29.66
CA PRO A 475 3.43 27.40 29.68
C PRO A 475 3.77 28.19 28.41
N GLY A 476 4.95 27.93 27.83
CA GLY A 476 5.35 28.57 26.58
C GLY A 476 4.56 28.08 25.36
N TYR A 477 4.12 26.82 25.38
CA TYR A 477 3.25 26.22 24.36
C TYR A 477 1.87 26.85 24.39
N ALA A 478 1.26 26.96 25.58
CA ALA A 478 0.00 27.68 25.76
C ALA A 478 0.10 29.14 25.26
N ALA A 479 1.13 29.88 25.66
CA ALA A 479 1.34 31.27 25.23
C ALA A 479 1.55 31.40 23.70
N ALA A 480 2.23 30.44 23.08
CA ALA A 480 2.42 30.42 21.62
C ALA A 480 1.12 30.15 20.86
N ILE A 481 0.23 29.30 21.40
CA ILE A 481 -1.10 29.06 20.83
C ILE A 481 -1.94 30.34 20.84
N ASP A 482 -1.95 31.07 21.96
CA ASP A 482 -2.70 32.33 22.08
C ASP A 482 -2.18 33.40 21.12
N GLU A 483 -0.85 33.55 21.03
CA GLU A 483 -0.23 34.50 20.12
C GLU A 483 -0.44 34.11 18.64
N ALA A 484 -0.41 32.81 18.31
CA ALA A 484 -0.74 32.31 16.98
C ALA A 484 -2.19 32.63 16.61
N ARG A 485 -3.17 32.33 17.48
CA ARG A 485 -4.59 32.70 17.29
C ARG A 485 -4.77 34.19 17.05
N ARG A 486 -4.12 35.03 17.87
CA ARG A 486 -4.18 36.50 17.73
C ARG A 486 -3.59 36.97 16.41
N LYS A 487 -2.50 36.37 15.94
CA LYS A 487 -1.90 36.66 14.62
C LYS A 487 -2.81 36.24 13.47
N VAL A 488 -3.50 35.09 13.57
CA VAL A 488 -4.49 34.64 12.56
C VAL A 488 -5.57 35.70 12.37
N GLY A 489 -6.23 36.09 13.47
CA GLY A 489 -7.31 37.08 13.44
C GLY A 489 -6.85 38.44 12.90
N ARG A 490 -5.66 38.90 13.30
CA ARG A 490 -5.08 40.16 12.80
C ARG A 490 -4.76 40.11 11.30
N ASN A 491 -4.12 39.04 10.83
CA ASN A 491 -3.73 38.88 9.44
C ASN A 491 -4.96 38.75 8.52
N MET A 492 -6.00 38.05 8.97
CA MET A 492 -7.28 37.98 8.27
C MET A 492 -7.98 39.34 8.21
N ALA A 493 -8.02 40.08 9.32
CA ALA A 493 -8.60 41.43 9.33
C ALA A 493 -7.84 42.43 8.42
N LEU A 494 -6.51 42.30 8.31
CA LEU A 494 -5.70 43.10 7.38
C LEU A 494 -5.95 42.71 5.91
N ALA A 495 -6.15 41.42 5.63
CA ALA A 495 -6.49 40.92 4.30
C ALA A 495 -7.91 41.34 3.88
N GLU A 496 -8.88 41.30 4.79
CA GLU A 496 -10.26 41.78 4.58
C GLU A 496 -10.31 43.28 4.30
N ARG A 497 -9.62 44.09 5.12
CA ARG A 497 -9.51 45.55 4.86
C ARG A 497 -8.87 45.84 3.51
N LYS A 498 -7.82 45.10 3.12
CA LYS A 498 -7.20 45.22 1.79
C LYS A 498 -8.15 44.85 0.64
N ALA A 499 -8.94 43.80 0.81
CA ALA A 499 -9.91 43.36 -0.20
C ALA A 499 -11.06 44.37 -0.38
N ILE A 500 -11.58 44.94 0.72
CA ILE A 500 -12.61 45.99 0.68
C ILE A 500 -12.09 47.23 -0.05
N VAL A 501 -10.86 47.68 0.27
CA VAL A 501 -10.23 48.82 -0.40
C VAL A 501 -9.99 48.58 -1.89
N SER A 502 -9.74 47.32 -2.31
CA SER A 502 -9.59 46.95 -3.72
C SER A 502 -10.91 46.86 -4.52
N ALA A 503 -12.06 46.82 -3.83
CA ALA A 503 -13.39 46.80 -4.43
C ALA A 503 -13.98 48.21 -4.63
N VAL A 504 -13.36 49.24 -4.04
CA VAL A 504 -13.73 50.64 -4.25
C VAL A 504 -13.09 51.13 -5.55
N VAL A 505 -13.91 51.21 -6.58
CA VAL A 505 -13.58 51.80 -7.88
C VAL A 505 -14.14 53.22 -7.95
N ASP A 506 -13.48 54.09 -8.72
CA ASP A 506 -14.04 55.39 -9.06
C ASP A 506 -15.20 55.26 -10.06
N GLU A 507 -15.78 56.40 -10.43
CA GLU A 507 -16.94 56.53 -11.32
C GLU A 507 -16.72 55.93 -12.72
N THR A 508 -15.45 55.72 -13.11
CA THR A 508 -15.05 55.14 -14.40
C THR A 508 -14.74 53.64 -14.32
N GLY A 509 -14.90 53.04 -13.14
CA GLY A 509 -14.58 51.62 -12.90
C GLY A 509 -13.10 51.36 -12.62
N THR A 510 -12.29 52.41 -12.41
CA THR A 510 -10.85 52.28 -12.16
C THR A 510 -10.59 52.16 -10.67
N PRO A 511 -9.79 51.19 -10.19
CA PRO A 511 -9.46 51.07 -8.77
C PRO A 511 -8.74 52.32 -8.28
N LEU A 512 -9.19 52.89 -7.15
CA LEU A 512 -8.74 54.20 -6.62
C LEU A 512 -7.22 54.30 -6.32
N ARG A 513 -6.47 53.18 -6.35
CA ARG A 513 -5.00 53.12 -6.33
C ARG A 513 -4.49 51.98 -7.23
N ALA A 514 -3.61 52.30 -8.18
CA ALA A 514 -2.88 51.31 -8.97
C ALA A 514 -1.68 50.75 -8.17
N MET A 515 -1.59 49.43 -8.01
CA MET A 515 -0.44 48.75 -7.37
C MET A 515 -0.11 47.41 -8.05
N ARG A 516 1.18 47.02 -7.96
CA ARG A 516 1.82 45.84 -8.58
C ARG A 516 1.10 44.52 -8.26
N ASP A 517 1.01 43.67 -9.29
CA ASP A 517 0.17 42.46 -9.43
C ASP A 517 0.44 41.28 -8.48
N ASP A 518 1.31 41.40 -7.47
CA ASP A 518 1.81 40.24 -6.72
C ASP A 518 0.83 39.65 -5.67
N LEU A 519 -0.37 40.20 -5.47
CA LEU A 519 -1.25 39.83 -4.33
C LEU A 519 -2.77 39.80 -4.61
N ARG A 520 -3.22 39.58 -5.85
CA ARG A 520 -4.67 39.52 -6.14
C ARG A 520 -5.32 38.20 -5.68
N LEU A 521 -5.94 38.19 -4.49
CA LEU A 521 -7.01 37.25 -4.13
C LEU A 521 -8.38 37.92 -4.31
N ARG A 522 -9.27 37.32 -5.11
CA ARG A 522 -10.52 37.95 -5.59
C ARG A 522 -11.63 37.95 -4.52
N THR A 523 -12.64 38.80 -4.72
CA THR A 523 -13.78 39.04 -3.82
C THR A 523 -14.71 37.84 -3.62
N LYS A 524 -14.69 36.87 -4.54
CA LYS A 524 -15.50 35.65 -4.52
C LYS A 524 -15.09 34.61 -3.46
N ASP A 525 -13.97 34.84 -2.76
CA ASP A 525 -13.41 33.89 -1.78
C ASP A 525 -13.74 34.24 -0.31
N ILE A 526 -14.63 35.20 -0.04
CA ILE A 526 -14.91 35.67 1.34
C ILE A 526 -15.50 34.57 2.23
N ALA A 527 -16.48 33.80 1.73
CA ALA A 527 -17.05 32.68 2.48
C ALA A 527 -16.02 31.58 2.78
N ASN A 528 -15.01 31.46 1.93
CA ASN A 528 -13.92 30.52 2.08
C ASN A 528 -12.94 30.94 3.20
N ARG A 529 -12.75 32.26 3.38
CA ARG A 529 -11.93 32.85 4.46
C ARG A 529 -12.54 32.61 5.84
N THR A 530 -13.83 32.85 6.02
CA THR A 530 -14.53 32.63 7.30
C THR A 530 -14.47 31.16 7.71
N ARG A 531 -14.63 30.23 6.76
CA ARG A 531 -14.51 28.79 7.00
C ARG A 531 -13.10 28.36 7.38
N ALA A 532 -12.06 28.86 6.70
CA ALA A 532 -10.68 28.54 7.04
C ALA A 532 -10.25 29.11 8.41
N GLN A 533 -10.72 30.32 8.76
CA GLN A 533 -10.51 30.89 10.08
C GLN A 533 -11.20 30.07 11.18
N ALA A 534 -12.43 29.61 10.94
CA ALA A 534 -13.14 28.74 11.88
C ALA A 534 -12.42 27.40 12.07
N MET A 535 -11.92 26.79 10.99
CA MET A 535 -11.18 25.52 11.04
C MET A 535 -9.84 25.64 11.77
N MET A 536 -9.03 26.66 11.48
CA MET A 536 -7.79 26.92 12.23
C MET A 536 -8.09 27.26 13.70
N GLY A 537 -9.19 27.98 13.95
CA GLY A 537 -9.70 28.24 15.29
C GLY A 537 -10.06 26.94 16.04
N ALA A 538 -10.62 25.96 15.34
CA ALA A 538 -10.92 24.63 15.89
C ALA A 538 -9.66 23.80 16.13
N VAL A 539 -8.68 23.79 15.21
CA VAL A 539 -7.39 23.09 15.38
C VAL A 539 -6.62 23.65 16.58
N PHE A 540 -6.46 24.97 16.66
CA PHE A 540 -5.86 25.59 17.85
C PHE A 540 -6.71 25.35 19.09
N GLY A 541 -8.04 25.34 18.93
CA GLY A 541 -9.05 24.96 19.92
C GLY A 541 -8.72 23.64 20.60
N GLU A 542 -8.58 22.60 19.79
CA GLU A 542 -8.24 21.24 20.22
C GLU A 542 -6.82 21.17 20.78
N THR A 543 -5.84 21.78 20.10
CA THR A 543 -4.44 21.80 20.54
C THR A 543 -4.29 22.43 21.93
N ALA A 544 -5.08 23.46 22.23
CA ALA A 544 -5.07 24.12 23.54
C ALA A 544 -5.66 23.27 24.67
N ARG A 545 -6.48 22.25 24.37
CA ARG A 545 -6.97 21.30 25.39
C ARG A 545 -5.88 20.32 25.84
N HIS A 546 -4.82 20.19 25.05
CA HIS A 546 -3.70 19.27 25.27
C HIS A 546 -2.38 20.06 25.39
N ASP A 547 -2.33 21.03 26.30
CA ASP A 547 -1.15 21.87 26.56
C ASP A 547 -0.18 21.26 27.60
N ARG A 548 -0.54 20.11 28.18
CA ARG A 548 0.25 19.37 29.18
C ARG A 548 0.46 17.92 28.78
N LEU A 549 1.63 17.39 29.13
CA LEU A 549 1.99 15.99 28.86
C LEU A 549 1.65 15.09 30.06
N GLY A 550 0.80 14.09 29.82
CA GLY A 550 0.37 13.13 30.84
C GLY A 550 1.48 12.25 31.40
N GLN A 551 1.27 11.72 32.61
CA GLN A 551 2.29 10.94 33.34
C GLN A 551 2.67 9.63 32.61
N GLN A 552 1.72 8.97 31.94
CA GLN A 552 1.98 7.74 31.19
C GLN A 552 2.90 8.00 29.99
N GLN A 553 2.67 9.09 29.26
CA GLN A 553 3.49 9.49 28.13
C GLN A 553 4.91 9.88 28.57
N ARG A 554 5.04 10.59 29.71
CA ARG A 554 6.35 10.89 30.31
C ARG A 554 7.14 9.61 30.63
N ARG A 555 6.51 8.63 31.28
CA ARG A 555 7.14 7.32 31.57
C ARG A 555 7.60 6.57 30.31
N ALA A 556 6.80 6.62 29.24
CA ALA A 556 7.14 5.97 27.97
C ALA A 556 8.35 6.67 27.30
N ALA A 557 8.37 8.00 27.31
CA ALA A 557 9.50 8.79 26.83
C ALA A 557 10.78 8.55 27.66
N ASP A 558 10.65 8.42 28.98
CA ASP A 558 11.77 8.11 29.87
C ASP A 558 12.38 6.74 29.54
N ALA A 559 11.56 5.69 29.42
CA ALA A 559 12.02 4.35 29.08
C ALA A 559 12.74 4.30 27.72
N PHE A 560 12.25 5.05 26.73
CA PHE A 560 12.89 5.17 25.42
C PHE A 560 14.29 5.78 25.51
N VAL A 561 14.42 6.92 26.19
CA VAL A 561 15.71 7.61 26.34
C VAL A 561 16.68 6.85 27.24
N GLU A 562 16.19 6.17 28.27
CA GLU A 562 16.99 5.28 29.12
C GLU A 562 17.61 4.13 28.32
N GLY A 563 16.84 3.55 27.37
CA GLY A 563 17.35 2.54 26.43
C GLY A 563 18.50 3.06 25.58
N ILE A 564 18.37 4.27 25.02
CA ILE A 564 19.44 4.94 24.27
C ILE A 564 20.67 5.16 25.17
N ALA A 565 20.49 5.71 26.36
CA ALA A 565 21.60 5.97 27.28
C ALA A 565 22.31 4.67 27.70
N ALA A 566 21.57 3.57 27.89
CA ALA A 566 22.14 2.27 28.22
C ALA A 566 22.93 1.69 27.04
N ASN A 567 22.41 1.80 25.82
CA ASN A 567 23.08 1.40 24.59
C ASN A 567 24.37 2.18 24.39
N GLU A 568 24.37 3.51 24.57
CA GLU A 568 25.59 4.32 24.47
C GLU A 568 26.63 3.97 25.54
N ARG A 569 26.21 3.64 26.77
CA ARG A 569 27.15 3.18 27.82
C ARG A 569 27.78 1.82 27.49
N THR A 570 27.04 0.95 26.81
CA THR A 570 27.44 -0.45 26.61
C THR A 570 28.11 -0.68 25.24
N LEU A 571 27.68 0.05 24.22
CA LEU A 571 28.01 -0.12 22.80
C LEU A 571 28.62 1.13 22.17
N GLY A 572 28.60 2.26 22.87
CA GLY A 572 29.20 3.53 22.43
C GLY A 572 30.73 3.52 22.50
N LEU A 573 31.33 4.59 21.97
CA LEU A 573 32.77 4.69 21.66
C LEU A 573 33.67 4.31 22.86
N GLY A 574 34.60 3.38 22.64
CA GLY A 574 35.80 3.29 23.48
C GLY A 574 36.67 4.54 23.31
N ARG A 575 37.48 4.87 24.32
CA ARG A 575 38.55 5.89 24.17
C ARG A 575 39.31 5.56 22.89
N ASP A 576 39.29 6.47 21.92
CA ASP A 576 39.96 6.44 20.60
C ASP A 576 39.11 6.07 19.36
N GLY A 577 37.79 5.94 19.45
CA GLY A 577 36.93 6.17 18.28
C GLY A 577 36.93 5.14 17.14
N ALA A 578 37.38 3.90 17.37
CA ALA A 578 37.27 2.81 16.39
C ALA A 578 36.14 1.81 16.73
N PRO A 579 35.31 1.37 15.75
CA PRO A 579 34.20 0.45 16.00
C PRO A 579 34.69 -0.99 16.17
N VAL A 580 34.38 -1.62 17.31
CA VAL A 580 34.56 -3.06 17.53
C VAL A 580 33.41 -3.80 16.85
N ARG A 581 33.64 -4.36 15.66
CA ARG A 581 32.72 -5.32 15.04
C ARG A 581 33.02 -6.73 15.56
N SER A 582 32.07 -7.38 16.22
CA SER A 582 32.08 -8.84 16.36
C SER A 582 31.54 -9.47 15.06
N THR A 583 32.24 -10.47 14.53
CA THR A 583 31.81 -11.19 13.33
C THR A 583 30.58 -12.08 13.61
N PRO A 584 29.53 -12.04 12.75
CA PRO A 584 28.29 -12.82 12.93
C PRO A 584 28.49 -14.33 12.75
N LEU A 585 27.52 -15.15 13.20
CA LEU A 585 27.54 -16.61 13.00
C LEU A 585 27.32 -17.00 11.55
N VAL A 586 26.37 -16.34 10.88
CA VAL A 586 26.16 -16.48 9.44
C VAL A 586 26.07 -15.07 8.85
N PRO A 587 27.03 -14.65 8.03
CA PRO A 587 26.98 -13.32 7.43
C PRO A 587 25.86 -13.22 6.39
N ALA A 588 25.27 -12.03 6.27
CA ALA A 588 24.41 -11.70 5.15
C ALA A 588 25.22 -11.75 3.83
N ARG A 589 24.59 -12.24 2.76
CA ARG A 589 25.16 -12.29 1.41
C ARG A 589 24.17 -11.73 0.40
N HIS A 590 24.72 -11.06 -0.60
CA HIS A 590 23.95 -10.66 -1.77
C HIS A 590 24.05 -11.76 -2.83
N LEU A 591 22.89 -12.27 -3.25
CA LEU A 591 22.79 -13.22 -4.37
C LEU A 591 22.35 -12.41 -5.61
N PRO A 592 23.10 -12.43 -6.72
CA PRO A 592 22.76 -11.67 -7.92
C PRO A 592 21.44 -12.16 -8.55
N ASP A 593 20.83 -11.34 -9.40
CA ASP A 593 19.64 -11.72 -10.17
C ASP A 593 19.97 -12.83 -11.18
N LEU A 594 18.96 -13.65 -11.52
CA LEU A 594 19.12 -14.69 -12.55
C LEU A 594 19.34 -14.05 -13.92
N SER A 595 20.30 -14.59 -14.66
CA SER A 595 20.47 -14.30 -16.07
C SER A 595 19.33 -14.91 -16.91
N ALA A 596 19.10 -14.36 -18.11
CA ALA A 596 18.13 -14.90 -19.04
C ALA A 596 18.39 -16.39 -19.36
N GLY A 597 19.67 -16.77 -19.53
CA GLY A 597 20.06 -18.16 -19.80
C GLY A 597 19.75 -19.12 -18.66
N GLU A 598 19.88 -18.69 -17.40
CA GLU A 598 19.53 -19.52 -16.24
C GLU A 598 18.01 -19.72 -16.13
N ILE A 599 17.23 -18.68 -16.42
CA ILE A 599 15.77 -18.77 -16.45
C ILE A 599 15.32 -19.73 -17.54
N ASP A 600 15.88 -19.61 -18.75
CA ASP A 600 15.53 -20.47 -19.88
C ASP A 600 15.92 -21.94 -19.62
N ALA A 601 17.09 -22.20 -19.02
CA ALA A 601 17.48 -23.54 -18.61
C ALA A 601 16.50 -24.15 -17.57
N ARG A 602 16.02 -23.35 -16.61
CA ARG A 602 15.03 -23.80 -15.62
C ARG A 602 13.66 -24.05 -16.26
N LEU A 603 13.23 -23.22 -17.22
CA LEU A 603 12.00 -23.43 -17.99
C LEU A 603 12.05 -24.70 -18.86
N GLN A 604 13.19 -25.00 -19.47
CA GLN A 604 13.37 -26.23 -20.25
C GLN A 604 13.21 -27.47 -19.37
N ASN A 605 13.72 -27.43 -18.14
CA ASN A 605 13.64 -28.53 -17.18
C ASN A 605 12.33 -28.59 -16.37
N SER A 606 11.37 -27.69 -16.60
CA SER A 606 10.07 -27.72 -15.91
C SER A 606 9.25 -28.94 -16.34
N VAL A 607 8.86 -29.77 -15.37
CA VAL A 607 8.00 -30.94 -15.58
C VAL A 607 6.65 -30.53 -16.18
N ARG A 608 6.05 -29.44 -15.67
CA ARG A 608 4.77 -28.94 -16.17
C ARG A 608 4.87 -28.52 -17.65
N LEU A 609 5.96 -27.86 -18.03
CA LEU A 609 6.16 -27.48 -19.43
C LEU A 609 6.50 -28.70 -20.30
N ALA A 610 7.13 -29.74 -19.74
CA ALA A 610 7.38 -30.99 -20.46
C ALA A 610 6.07 -31.69 -20.85
N ASP A 611 5.11 -31.78 -19.94
CA ASP A 611 3.80 -32.37 -20.21
C ASP A 611 3.04 -31.61 -21.31
N LYS A 612 3.09 -30.28 -21.27
CA LYS A 612 2.47 -29.42 -22.28
C LYS A 612 3.15 -29.54 -23.65
N ARG A 613 4.48 -29.64 -23.71
CA ARG A 613 5.21 -29.91 -24.95
C ARG A 613 4.81 -31.27 -25.53
N ALA A 614 4.67 -32.31 -24.70
CA ALA A 614 4.22 -33.63 -25.14
C ALA A 614 2.77 -33.61 -25.68
N GLU A 615 1.87 -32.83 -25.06
CA GLU A 615 0.51 -32.60 -25.56
C GLU A 615 0.52 -31.94 -26.95
N ILE A 616 1.32 -30.88 -27.11
CA ILE A 616 1.49 -30.18 -28.39
C ILE A 616 2.06 -31.11 -29.47
N ASP A 617 3.09 -31.90 -29.15
CA ASP A 617 3.69 -32.86 -30.09
C ASP A 617 2.66 -33.88 -30.58
N ASN A 618 1.80 -34.37 -29.68
CA ASN A 618 0.75 -35.31 -30.05
C ASN A 618 -0.31 -34.67 -30.96
N LEU A 619 -0.78 -33.47 -30.62
CA LEU A 619 -1.72 -32.72 -31.43
C LEU A 619 -1.13 -32.34 -32.79
N SER A 620 0.17 -32.01 -32.85
CA SER A 620 0.88 -31.73 -34.10
C SER A 620 0.92 -32.94 -35.04
N ARG A 621 1.11 -34.17 -34.51
CA ARG A 621 1.02 -35.39 -35.33
C ARG A 621 -0.38 -35.59 -35.91
N LEU A 622 -1.42 -35.28 -35.15
CA LEU A 622 -2.81 -35.44 -35.61
C LEU A 622 -3.19 -34.41 -36.68
N VAL A 623 -2.61 -33.20 -36.62
CA VAL A 623 -2.93 -32.11 -37.56
C VAL A 623 -2.04 -32.16 -38.82
N PHE A 624 -0.73 -32.30 -38.65
CA PHE A 624 0.25 -32.17 -39.75
C PHE A 624 0.88 -33.51 -40.17
N GLY A 625 0.59 -34.61 -39.46
CA GLY A 625 1.28 -35.90 -39.69
C GLY A 625 2.73 -35.94 -39.20
N ASN A 626 3.23 -34.86 -38.58
CA ASN A 626 4.58 -34.75 -38.05
C ASN A 626 4.57 -33.97 -36.72
N SER A 627 5.20 -34.51 -35.68
CA SER A 627 5.36 -33.81 -34.39
C SER A 627 6.28 -32.58 -34.48
N GLN A 628 7.19 -32.55 -35.46
CA GLN A 628 8.17 -31.48 -35.61
C GLN A 628 7.61 -30.22 -36.29
N ALA A 629 6.39 -30.26 -36.84
CA ALA A 629 5.81 -29.16 -37.61
C ALA A 629 5.71 -27.86 -36.81
N VAL A 630 5.48 -27.96 -35.49
CA VAL A 630 5.34 -26.80 -34.59
C VAL A 630 6.53 -26.63 -33.64
N SER A 631 7.57 -27.47 -33.71
CA SER A 631 8.68 -27.45 -32.74
C SER A 631 9.47 -26.14 -32.76
N PHE A 632 9.64 -25.54 -33.95
CA PHE A 632 10.26 -24.21 -34.05
C PHE A 632 9.41 -23.13 -33.36
N SER A 633 8.08 -23.18 -33.53
CA SER A 633 7.17 -22.25 -32.86
C SER A 633 7.24 -22.43 -31.35
N VAL A 634 7.17 -23.67 -30.85
CA VAL A 634 7.27 -24.01 -29.42
C VAL A 634 8.57 -23.50 -28.81
N LEU A 635 9.71 -23.64 -29.50
CA LEU A 635 11.00 -23.13 -29.03
C LEU A 635 11.06 -21.59 -28.96
N ASN A 636 10.26 -20.90 -29.76
CA ASN A 636 10.19 -19.44 -29.80
C ASN A 636 9.09 -18.85 -28.92
N ILE A 637 8.25 -19.68 -28.31
CA ILE A 637 7.28 -19.22 -27.31
C ILE A 637 8.04 -18.84 -26.04
N ARG A 638 8.13 -17.54 -25.78
CA ARG A 638 8.82 -16.96 -24.61
C ARG A 638 7.86 -16.48 -23.53
N ASP A 639 6.60 -16.29 -23.91
CA ASP A 639 5.52 -15.67 -23.14
C ASP A 639 4.13 -15.99 -23.72
N ALA A 640 3.06 -15.52 -23.09
CA ALA A 640 1.69 -15.72 -23.55
C ALA A 640 1.41 -15.09 -24.93
N GLY A 641 2.06 -13.96 -25.25
CA GLY A 641 1.87 -13.27 -26.53
C GLY A 641 2.40 -14.07 -27.71
N SER A 642 3.61 -14.60 -27.58
CA SER A 642 4.22 -15.50 -28.56
C SER A 642 3.49 -16.84 -28.65
N GLY A 643 2.92 -17.34 -27.55
CA GLY A 643 2.01 -18.50 -27.57
C GLY A 643 0.71 -18.25 -28.34
N ALA A 644 0.10 -17.07 -28.16
CA ALA A 644 -1.09 -16.66 -28.91
C ALA A 644 -0.81 -16.54 -30.41
N ALA A 645 0.29 -15.89 -30.78
CA ALA A 645 0.74 -15.77 -32.17
C ALA A 645 0.96 -17.15 -32.83
N ALA A 646 1.63 -18.07 -32.12
CA ALA A 646 1.79 -19.44 -32.61
C ALA A 646 0.45 -20.16 -32.78
N GLY A 647 -0.53 -19.92 -31.91
CA GLY A 647 -1.89 -20.42 -32.05
C GLY A 647 -2.62 -19.86 -33.28
N ASP A 648 -2.47 -18.56 -33.55
CA ASP A 648 -3.04 -17.92 -34.74
C ASP A 648 -2.39 -18.46 -36.02
N ASP A 649 -1.09 -18.71 -36.01
CA ASP A 649 -0.40 -19.34 -37.15
C ASP A 649 -0.95 -20.74 -37.48
N VAL A 650 -1.44 -21.50 -36.48
CA VAL A 650 -2.15 -22.77 -36.73
C VAL A 650 -3.52 -22.51 -37.37
N ARG A 651 -4.29 -21.54 -36.86
CA ARG A 651 -5.64 -21.22 -37.36
C ARG A 651 -5.61 -20.71 -38.80
N GLU A 652 -4.59 -19.93 -39.12
CA GLU A 652 -4.39 -19.32 -40.43
C GLU A 652 -3.65 -20.26 -41.41
N GLY A 653 -3.21 -21.44 -40.96
CA GLY A 653 -2.53 -22.43 -41.80
C GLY A 653 -1.09 -22.05 -42.18
N ARG A 654 -0.44 -21.18 -41.39
CA ARG A 654 0.93 -20.71 -41.63
C ARG A 654 2.02 -21.70 -41.17
N LEU A 655 1.67 -22.71 -40.36
CA LEU A 655 2.62 -23.67 -39.77
C LEU A 655 2.76 -25.00 -40.53
N GLY A 656 2.17 -25.12 -41.73
CA GLY A 656 2.34 -26.28 -42.62
C GLY A 656 1.02 -26.81 -43.19
N GLU A 657 1.12 -27.75 -44.13
CA GLU A 657 -0.08 -28.39 -44.70
C GLU A 657 -0.63 -29.46 -43.76
N MET A 658 -1.93 -29.40 -43.46
CA MET A 658 -2.60 -30.47 -42.70
C MET A 658 -2.61 -31.78 -43.48
N VAL A 659 -2.63 -32.90 -42.76
CA VAL A 659 -2.58 -34.24 -43.37
C VAL A 659 -3.86 -34.57 -44.16
N GLY A 660 -3.71 -35.29 -45.27
CA GLY A 660 -4.81 -35.76 -46.12
C GLY A 660 -5.24 -34.80 -47.25
N GLU A 661 -6.04 -35.28 -48.20
CA GLU A 661 -6.51 -34.48 -49.35
C GLU A 661 -7.58 -33.46 -48.94
N GLY A 662 -7.36 -32.19 -49.33
CA GLY A 662 -8.31 -31.09 -49.14
C GLY A 662 -9.57 -31.24 -50.00
N ARG A 663 -10.55 -30.35 -49.78
CA ARG A 663 -11.74 -30.26 -50.65
C ARG A 663 -11.32 -29.85 -52.05
N THR A 664 -11.68 -30.64 -53.06
CA THR A 664 -11.60 -30.24 -54.47
C THR A 664 -13.00 -29.92 -54.99
N TRP A 665 -13.09 -29.24 -56.14
CA TRP A 665 -14.38 -28.91 -56.78
C TRP A 665 -15.32 -30.13 -56.93
N LEU A 666 -14.75 -31.33 -57.08
CA LEU A 666 -15.49 -32.56 -57.33
C LEU A 666 -15.50 -33.58 -56.17
N LYS A 667 -14.71 -33.40 -55.09
CA LYS A 667 -14.62 -34.38 -53.98
C LYS A 667 -14.59 -33.74 -52.58
N ARG A 668 -15.23 -34.43 -51.62
CA ARG A 668 -15.19 -34.09 -50.19
C ARG A 668 -13.77 -34.30 -49.63
N PRO A 669 -13.37 -33.59 -48.55
CA PRO A 669 -12.08 -33.81 -47.91
C PRO A 669 -11.94 -35.25 -47.43
N SER A 670 -10.71 -35.80 -47.47
CA SER A 670 -10.45 -37.15 -46.99
C SER A 670 -10.76 -37.28 -45.48
N PRO A 671 -11.05 -38.50 -44.97
CA PRO A 671 -11.27 -38.71 -43.54
C PRO A 671 -10.10 -38.21 -42.67
N ALA A 672 -8.87 -38.38 -43.15
CA ALA A 672 -7.66 -37.86 -42.50
C ALA A 672 -7.66 -36.32 -42.42
N ARG A 673 -8.06 -35.63 -43.49
CA ARG A 673 -8.17 -34.16 -43.51
C ARG A 673 -9.27 -33.65 -42.60
N GLN A 674 -10.42 -34.33 -42.53
CA GLN A 674 -11.51 -33.95 -41.62
C GLN A 674 -11.07 -34.10 -40.16
N SER A 675 -10.36 -35.18 -39.81
CA SER A 675 -9.79 -35.38 -38.48
C SER A 675 -8.78 -34.29 -38.13
N ALA A 676 -7.86 -33.96 -39.05
CA ALA A 676 -6.88 -32.90 -38.84
C ALA A 676 -7.53 -31.53 -38.62
N GLN A 677 -8.56 -31.18 -39.40
CA GLN A 677 -9.32 -29.93 -39.23
C GLN A 677 -10.04 -29.86 -37.88
N ALA A 678 -10.54 -30.99 -37.36
CA ALA A 678 -11.17 -31.03 -36.03
C ALA A 678 -10.17 -30.85 -34.87
N HIS A 679 -8.90 -31.22 -35.07
CA HIS A 679 -7.86 -31.12 -34.04
C HIS A 679 -7.06 -29.81 -34.12
N ALA A 680 -7.10 -29.09 -35.24
CA ALA A 680 -6.38 -27.82 -35.41
C ALA A 680 -6.77 -26.73 -34.37
N PRO A 681 -8.06 -26.53 -34.01
CA PRO A 681 -8.41 -25.59 -32.94
C PRO A 681 -7.85 -25.99 -31.57
N ARG A 682 -7.75 -27.30 -31.29
CA ARG A 682 -7.18 -27.83 -30.04
C ARG A 682 -5.66 -27.61 -30.00
N LEU A 683 -4.97 -27.81 -31.11
CA LEU A 683 -3.54 -27.49 -31.23
C LEU A 683 -3.27 -25.99 -31.04
N ALA A 684 -4.09 -25.12 -31.65
CA ALA A 684 -3.99 -23.68 -31.47
C ALA A 684 -4.20 -23.26 -30.01
N ALA A 685 -5.21 -23.84 -29.34
CA ALA A 685 -5.45 -23.60 -27.91
C ALA A 685 -4.28 -24.11 -27.04
N ALA A 686 -3.71 -25.28 -27.36
CA ALA A 686 -2.59 -25.84 -26.61
C ALA A 686 -1.33 -24.97 -26.70
N LEU A 687 -1.06 -24.33 -27.85
CA LEU A 687 0.06 -23.38 -28.01
C LEU A 687 -0.15 -22.08 -27.21
N VAL A 688 -1.38 -21.58 -27.18
CA VAL A 688 -1.77 -20.42 -26.34
C VAL A 688 -1.58 -20.75 -24.86
N ASP A 689 -2.12 -21.91 -24.43
CA ASP A 689 -2.00 -22.41 -23.06
C ASP A 689 -0.53 -22.63 -22.67
N TYR A 690 0.31 -23.06 -23.61
CA TYR A 690 1.75 -23.22 -23.37
C TYR A 690 2.44 -21.88 -23.13
N GLY A 691 2.12 -20.83 -23.88
CA GLY A 691 2.65 -19.49 -23.64
C GLY A 691 2.27 -18.95 -22.25
N VAL A 692 1.01 -19.14 -21.84
CA VAL A 692 0.54 -18.79 -20.50
C VAL A 692 1.27 -19.60 -19.42
N ALA A 693 1.50 -20.89 -19.66
CA ALA A 693 2.25 -21.74 -18.73
C ALA A 693 3.73 -21.31 -18.63
N VAL A 694 4.35 -20.88 -19.72
CA VAL A 694 5.73 -20.34 -19.71
C VAL A 694 5.81 -19.08 -18.85
N ASP A 695 4.88 -18.14 -18.99
CA ASP A 695 4.82 -16.94 -18.14
C ASP A 695 4.65 -17.28 -16.66
N PHE A 696 3.75 -18.24 -16.36
CA PHE A 696 3.54 -18.71 -15.01
C PHE A 696 4.82 -19.31 -14.41
N GLU A 697 5.48 -20.22 -15.12
CA GLU A 697 6.70 -20.89 -14.63
C GLU A 697 7.86 -19.90 -14.51
N ARG A 698 7.99 -18.96 -15.43
CA ARG A 698 8.98 -17.88 -15.38
C ARG A 698 8.75 -17.01 -14.13
N HIS A 699 7.50 -16.71 -13.82
CA HIS A 699 7.13 -16.00 -12.61
C HIS A 699 7.50 -16.79 -11.35
N GLN A 700 7.19 -18.09 -11.29
CA GLN A 700 7.56 -18.95 -10.16
C GLN A 700 9.08 -19.02 -9.95
N ILE A 701 9.86 -19.14 -11.02
CA ILE A 701 11.33 -19.16 -10.96
C ILE A 701 11.86 -17.86 -10.34
N ASN A 702 11.35 -16.72 -10.79
CA ASN A 702 11.75 -15.41 -10.29
C ASN A 702 11.30 -15.18 -8.83
N LEU A 703 10.09 -15.60 -8.48
CA LEU A 703 9.57 -15.52 -7.13
C LEU A 703 10.45 -16.33 -6.17
N HIS A 704 10.73 -17.59 -6.51
CA HIS A 704 11.57 -18.45 -5.70
C HIS A 704 12.98 -17.86 -5.54
N HIS A 705 13.58 -17.35 -6.62
CA HIS A 705 14.89 -16.69 -6.55
C HIS A 705 14.90 -15.46 -5.64
N ARG A 706 13.83 -14.65 -5.63
CA ARG A 706 13.68 -13.52 -4.71
C ARG A 706 13.54 -13.98 -3.26
N GLU A 707 12.82 -15.06 -3.00
CA GLU A 707 12.76 -15.68 -1.67
C GLU A 707 14.16 -16.13 -1.24
N GLU A 708 14.95 -16.74 -2.13
CA GLU A 708 16.35 -17.09 -1.86
C GLU A 708 17.21 -15.85 -1.58
N GLN A 709 17.09 -14.79 -2.38
CA GLN A 709 17.76 -13.51 -2.11
C GLN A 709 17.40 -12.95 -0.74
N ALA A 710 16.12 -12.98 -0.37
CA ALA A 710 15.66 -12.53 0.94
C ALA A 710 16.25 -13.39 2.08
N ARG A 711 16.26 -14.73 1.92
CA ARG A 711 16.92 -15.64 2.89
C ARG A 711 18.40 -15.30 3.05
N HIS A 712 19.13 -15.09 1.95
CA HIS A 712 20.57 -14.81 1.98
C HIS A 712 20.93 -13.45 2.60
N ARG A 713 20.02 -12.48 2.57
CA ARG A 713 20.20 -11.16 3.23
C ARG A 713 20.05 -11.21 4.75
N VAL A 714 19.50 -12.29 5.31
CA VAL A 714 19.35 -12.43 6.77
C VAL A 714 20.69 -12.81 7.40
N GLU A 715 21.22 -11.94 8.24
CA GLU A 715 22.36 -12.24 9.10
C GLU A 715 21.90 -13.03 10.34
N VAL A 716 22.64 -14.07 10.71
CA VAL A 716 22.45 -14.76 12.01
C VAL A 716 23.50 -14.21 12.97
N PRO A 717 23.09 -13.42 14.00
CA PRO A 717 24.03 -12.82 14.93
C PRO A 717 24.67 -13.87 15.82
N ARG A 718 25.88 -13.57 16.31
CA ARG A 718 26.56 -14.43 17.29
C ARG A 718 25.93 -14.24 18.67
N PRO A 719 25.68 -15.32 19.44
CA PRO A 719 25.23 -15.21 20.82
C PRO A 719 26.23 -14.37 21.63
N SER A 720 25.70 -13.59 22.57
CA SER A 720 26.47 -12.87 23.59
C SER A 720 27.39 -13.83 24.36
N LYS A 721 28.40 -13.30 25.06
CA LYS A 721 29.30 -14.14 25.86
C LYS A 721 28.51 -14.85 26.96
N GLU A 722 27.53 -14.17 27.52
CA GLU A 722 26.61 -14.63 28.55
C GLU A 722 25.72 -15.77 28.02
N LEU A 723 25.09 -15.58 26.84
CA LEU A 723 24.28 -16.62 26.21
C LEU A 723 25.14 -17.81 25.76
N SER A 724 26.34 -17.56 25.21
CA SER A 724 27.28 -18.61 24.81
C SER A 724 27.76 -19.47 25.98
N ALA A 725 28.05 -18.85 27.13
CA ALA A 725 28.45 -19.55 28.35
C ALA A 725 27.33 -20.45 28.87
N LEU A 726 26.09 -19.93 28.92
CA LEU A 726 24.91 -20.68 29.32
C LEU A 726 24.54 -21.83 28.37
N MET A 727 24.88 -21.70 27.09
CA MET A 727 24.61 -22.73 26.10
C MET A 727 25.61 -23.90 26.14
N SER A 728 26.82 -23.64 26.63
CA SER A 728 27.94 -24.59 26.62
C SER A 728 27.98 -25.52 27.84
N GLY A 729 27.25 -25.23 28.91
CA GLY A 729 27.18 -26.07 30.12
C GLY A 729 26.13 -27.18 30.03
N THR A 730 26.22 -28.21 30.88
CA THR A 730 25.36 -29.42 30.80
C THR A 730 24.20 -29.42 31.79
N ASP A 731 24.01 -28.36 32.56
CA ASP A 731 23.28 -28.44 33.83
C ASP A 731 21.83 -27.92 33.77
N GLN A 732 20.93 -28.61 34.49
CA GLN A 732 19.52 -28.23 34.62
C GLN A 732 19.29 -26.86 35.29
N GLU A 733 20.29 -26.31 35.97
CA GLU A 733 20.24 -24.98 36.61
C GLU A 733 20.39 -23.83 35.60
N GLU A 734 21.10 -24.04 34.50
CA GLU A 734 21.32 -23.00 33.48
C GLU A 734 20.05 -22.72 32.67
N VAL A 735 19.23 -23.75 32.43
CA VAL A 735 17.89 -23.60 31.83
C VAL A 735 16.96 -22.80 32.75
N ARG A 736 17.06 -22.96 34.08
CA ARG A 736 16.30 -22.14 35.05
C ARG A 736 16.77 -20.68 35.04
N ARG A 737 18.07 -20.43 34.85
CA ARG A 737 18.60 -19.06 34.71
C ARG A 737 18.15 -18.40 33.41
N LEU A 738 18.09 -19.13 32.31
CA LEU A 738 17.55 -18.64 31.05
C LEU A 738 16.03 -18.34 31.15
N ASP A 739 15.29 -19.11 31.93
CA ASP A 739 13.87 -18.84 32.22
C ASP A 739 13.68 -17.61 33.14
N ALA A 740 14.66 -17.28 33.97
CA ALA A 740 14.64 -16.17 34.91
C ALA A 740 15.11 -14.83 34.31
N ASP A 741 15.81 -14.85 33.16
CA ASP A 741 16.32 -13.65 32.47
C ASP A 741 15.59 -13.38 31.14
N PRO A 742 14.65 -12.41 31.12
CA PRO A 742 13.91 -12.06 29.90
C PRO A 742 14.78 -11.52 28.75
N ALA A 743 15.94 -10.94 29.03
CA ALA A 743 16.80 -10.37 27.99
C ALA A 743 17.50 -11.47 27.19
N LEU A 744 18.05 -12.47 27.88
CA LEU A 744 18.69 -13.63 27.26
C LEU A 744 17.69 -14.52 26.51
N ARG A 745 16.45 -14.65 27.00
CA ARG A 745 15.37 -15.34 26.27
C ARG A 745 15.04 -14.63 24.96
N ARG A 746 14.87 -13.30 24.98
CA ARG A 746 14.63 -12.50 23.76
C ARG A 746 15.80 -12.59 22.78
N GLU A 747 17.03 -12.64 23.28
CA GLU A 747 18.22 -12.84 22.46
C GLU A 747 18.18 -14.21 21.75
N LEU A 748 17.91 -15.28 22.49
CA LEU A 748 17.78 -16.63 21.93
C LEU A 748 16.63 -16.74 20.92
N GLU A 749 15.48 -16.14 21.19
CA GLU A 749 14.34 -16.06 20.27
C GLU A 749 14.71 -15.33 18.98
N LYS A 750 15.43 -14.20 19.09
CA LYS A 750 15.91 -13.43 17.94
C LYS A 750 16.87 -14.22 17.07
N ILE A 751 17.81 -14.95 17.67
CA ILE A 751 18.76 -15.81 16.93
C ILE A 751 18.01 -16.98 16.27
N THR A 752 17.11 -17.64 17.00
CA THR A 752 16.29 -18.76 16.48
C THR A 752 15.41 -18.32 15.31
N LEU A 753 14.84 -17.12 15.38
CA LEU A 753 14.05 -16.53 14.31
C LEU A 753 14.93 -16.21 13.09
N ALA A 754 16.12 -15.65 13.30
CA ALA A 754 17.08 -15.39 12.23
C ALA A 754 17.52 -16.69 11.54
N MET A 755 17.79 -17.76 12.31
CA MET A 755 18.08 -19.09 11.77
C MET A 755 16.90 -19.66 10.97
N THR A 756 15.68 -19.53 11.48
CA THR A 756 14.48 -19.99 10.77
C THR A 756 14.33 -19.29 9.43
N LYS A 757 14.59 -17.98 9.36
CA LYS A 757 14.52 -17.22 8.11
C LYS A 757 15.70 -17.49 7.16
N ARG A 758 16.90 -17.78 7.70
CA ARG A 758 18.13 -17.95 6.91
C ARG A 758 18.28 -19.35 6.29
N LEU A 759 17.97 -20.40 7.05
CA LEU A 759 18.25 -21.79 6.70
C LEU A 759 17.22 -22.35 5.70
N SER A 760 17.69 -23.00 4.63
CA SER A 760 16.83 -23.77 3.71
C SER A 760 16.25 -25.02 4.39
N SER A 761 15.31 -25.69 3.72
CA SER A 761 14.81 -27.00 4.17
C SER A 761 15.92 -28.05 4.27
N ALA A 762 16.86 -28.05 3.31
CA ALA A 762 18.04 -28.91 3.33
C ALA A 762 18.98 -28.56 4.48
N ASP A 763 19.27 -27.26 4.70
CA ASP A 763 20.13 -26.82 5.80
C ASP A 763 19.54 -27.20 7.16
N ARG A 764 18.22 -27.09 7.33
CA ARG A 764 17.55 -27.52 8.57
C ARG A 764 17.61 -29.03 8.76
N ALA A 765 17.52 -29.81 7.67
CA ALA A 765 17.67 -31.26 7.73
C ALA A 765 19.10 -31.66 8.12
N ASP A 766 20.11 -31.00 7.54
CA ASP A 766 21.51 -31.23 7.89
C ASP A 766 21.85 -30.77 9.31
N LEU A 767 21.30 -29.64 9.76
CA LEU A 767 21.46 -29.14 11.12
C LEU A 767 20.83 -30.11 12.15
N LYS A 768 19.63 -30.65 11.86
CA LYS A 768 18.96 -31.67 12.68
C LYS A 768 19.68 -33.01 12.67
N GLY A 769 20.23 -33.41 11.52
CA GLY A 769 20.98 -34.65 11.33
C GLY A 769 22.40 -34.61 11.89
N GLY A 770 22.89 -33.46 12.34
CA GLY A 770 24.25 -33.29 12.85
C GLY A 770 25.34 -33.24 11.76
N ASN A 771 24.96 -33.00 10.50
CA ASN A 771 25.88 -32.92 9.37
C ASN A 771 26.56 -31.54 9.29
N VAL A 772 27.32 -31.17 10.34
CA VAL A 772 27.94 -29.85 10.50
C VAL A 772 28.81 -29.46 9.30
N THR A 773 29.51 -30.41 8.68
CA THR A 773 30.38 -30.16 7.51
C THR A 773 29.58 -29.78 6.26
N ARG A 774 28.44 -30.44 5.99
CA ARG A 774 27.59 -30.08 4.83
C ARG A 774 26.92 -28.74 5.03
N LEU A 775 26.46 -28.49 6.25
CA LEU A 775 25.87 -27.22 6.66
C LEU A 775 26.87 -26.06 6.53
N ALA A 776 28.11 -26.26 7.00
CA ALA A 776 29.19 -25.28 6.90
C ALA A 776 29.48 -24.91 5.44
N SER A 777 29.58 -25.91 4.56
CA SER A 777 29.78 -25.71 3.12
C SER A 777 28.60 -24.98 2.46
N SER A 778 27.35 -25.38 2.76
CA SER A 778 26.14 -24.75 2.21
C SER A 778 26.03 -23.27 2.57
N LEU A 779 26.32 -22.93 3.83
CA LEU A 779 26.26 -21.55 4.32
C LEU A 779 27.55 -20.76 4.07
N GLY A 780 28.62 -21.43 3.64
CA GLY A 780 29.98 -20.89 3.50
C GLY A 780 30.53 -20.31 4.80
N ILE A 781 30.32 -21.00 5.92
CA ILE A 781 30.78 -20.62 7.26
C ILE A 781 31.80 -21.65 7.76
N THR A 782 32.50 -21.35 8.86
CA THR A 782 33.45 -22.31 9.43
C THR A 782 32.74 -23.47 10.15
N PRO A 783 33.38 -24.64 10.31
CA PRO A 783 32.82 -25.74 11.10
C PRO A 783 32.47 -25.35 12.53
N GLU A 784 33.21 -24.42 13.15
CA GLU A 784 32.92 -23.92 14.50
C GLU A 784 31.65 -23.07 14.52
N GLN A 785 31.42 -22.23 13.50
CA GLN A 785 30.17 -21.46 13.36
C GLN A 785 28.98 -22.40 13.17
N ALA A 786 29.13 -23.44 12.34
CA ALA A 786 28.09 -24.44 12.12
C ALA A 786 27.80 -25.27 13.39
N ALA A 787 28.83 -25.61 14.18
CA ALA A 787 28.66 -26.26 15.49
C ALA A 787 27.93 -25.33 16.49
N SER A 788 28.22 -24.04 16.47
CA SER A 788 27.52 -23.05 17.30
C SER A 788 26.05 -22.90 16.91
N LEU A 789 25.70 -22.97 15.61
CA LEU A 789 24.30 -22.99 15.16
C LEU A 789 23.56 -24.23 15.70
N LYS A 790 24.23 -25.39 15.69
CA LYS A 790 23.64 -26.62 16.24
C LYS A 790 23.38 -26.49 17.74
N LEU A 791 24.32 -25.91 18.48
CA LEU A 791 24.15 -25.64 19.90
C LEU A 791 22.94 -24.73 20.17
N VAL A 792 22.72 -23.68 19.36
CA VAL A 792 21.53 -22.82 19.46
C VAL A 792 20.25 -23.63 19.26
N GLN A 793 20.19 -24.45 18.21
CA GLN A 793 18.98 -25.23 17.89
C GLN A 793 18.65 -26.27 18.98
N ASP A 794 19.66 -27.01 19.46
CA ASP A 794 19.47 -28.07 20.46
C ASP A 794 18.93 -27.46 21.77
N ARG A 795 19.39 -26.27 22.14
CA ARG A 795 18.90 -25.53 23.33
C ARG A 795 17.50 -24.95 23.15
N ALA A 796 17.20 -24.38 21.98
CA ALA A 796 15.86 -23.90 21.65
C ALA A 796 14.82 -25.05 21.70
N GLY A 797 15.19 -26.23 21.19
CA GLY A 797 14.34 -27.43 21.24
C GLY A 797 14.07 -27.92 22.67
N ALA A 798 15.09 -27.95 23.53
CA ALA A 798 14.94 -28.36 24.93
C ALA A 798 13.97 -27.47 25.74
N LEU A 799 13.93 -26.17 25.44
CA LEU A 799 12.99 -25.22 26.05
C LEU A 799 11.54 -25.45 25.59
N GLN A 800 11.35 -25.70 24.29
CA GLN A 800 10.02 -25.95 23.72
C GLN A 800 9.40 -27.25 24.27
N ASP A 801 10.18 -28.33 24.38
CA ASP A 801 9.73 -29.61 24.93
C ASP A 801 9.30 -29.50 26.41
N ARG A 802 9.95 -28.62 27.19
CA ARG A 802 9.62 -28.39 28.59
C ARG A 802 8.32 -27.59 28.76
N SER A 803 8.12 -26.56 27.93
CA SER A 803 6.87 -25.81 27.88
C SER A 803 5.68 -26.73 27.55
N LEU A 804 5.85 -27.64 26.59
CA LEU A 804 4.84 -28.63 26.23
C LEU A 804 4.54 -29.63 27.37
N ARG A 805 5.55 -30.05 28.15
CA ARG A 805 5.38 -30.92 29.32
C ARG A 805 4.71 -30.22 30.51
N GLN A 806 5.00 -28.94 30.77
CA GLN A 806 4.32 -28.16 31.81
C GLN A 806 2.84 -27.95 31.46
N THR A 807 2.52 -27.69 30.20
CA THR A 807 1.13 -27.51 29.73
C THR A 807 0.30 -28.79 29.86
N ARG A 808 0.92 -29.97 29.65
CA ARG A 808 0.30 -31.29 29.90
C ARG A 808 0.10 -31.64 31.38
N HIS A 809 0.97 -31.16 32.27
CA HIS A 809 0.79 -31.37 33.72
C HIS A 809 -0.32 -30.49 34.32
N VAL A 810 -0.54 -29.28 33.79
CA VAL A 810 -1.66 -28.42 34.22
C VAL A 810 -3.02 -29.04 33.85
N THR A 811 -3.09 -29.83 32.79
CA THR A 811 -4.32 -30.53 32.35
C THR A 811 -4.58 -31.85 33.07
N SER A 812 -3.64 -32.38 33.87
CA SER A 812 -3.75 -33.69 34.52
C SER A 812 -3.90 -33.64 36.05
N THR A 813 -4.14 -32.47 36.64
CA THR A 813 -4.36 -32.36 38.11
C THR A 813 -5.78 -32.82 38.45
N PRO A 814 -5.98 -33.90 39.25
CA PRO A 814 -7.32 -34.33 39.64
C PRO A 814 -7.87 -33.38 40.72
N GLN A 815 -9.04 -32.80 40.47
CA GLN A 815 -9.87 -32.21 41.51
C GLN A 815 -10.33 -33.32 42.48
N LEU A 816 -9.72 -33.43 43.65
CA LEU A 816 -10.32 -34.14 44.78
C LEU A 816 -9.89 -33.45 46.08
N GLY A 817 -10.88 -32.89 46.79
CA GLY A 817 -10.63 -32.25 48.08
C GLY A 817 -11.85 -31.64 48.78
N MET A 818 -13.06 -32.20 48.65
CA MET A 818 -14.10 -32.00 49.68
C MET A 818 -14.83 -33.31 49.97
N ARG A 819 -14.62 -33.82 51.18
CA ARG A 819 -15.41 -34.88 51.83
C ARG A 819 -15.72 -34.43 53.25
N ARG A 820 -16.92 -33.87 53.46
CA ARG A 820 -18.02 -34.43 54.27
C ARG A 820 -19.11 -33.38 54.41
#